data_AF-A0AAV9GRA7-F1
#
_entry.id   AF-A0AAV9GRA7-F1
#
_cell.length_a   1.000
_cell.length_b   1.000
_cell.length_c   1.000
_cell.angle_alpha   90.00
_cell.angle_beta   90.00
_cell.angle_gamma   90.00
#
_symmetry.space_group_name_H-M   'P 1'
#
loop_
_entity.id
_entity.type
_entity.pdbx_description
1 polymer ?
#
loop_
_entity_poly.entity_id
_entity_poly.type
_entity_poly.pdbx_seq_one_letter_code
_entity_poly.pdbx_strand_id
1 'polypeptide(L)'
;MTQRQVNGVNGLHQDSLESNHIHLNGVNGNANGTTNGNGVKSETRKRMDRKKSSPMMPTFMVSAPGKVIVCGEHAVVHGKAAIAASISLRSYLLVTTLSKSKRTVTLTFPDIDFDHTWNIDELPWATFSHPSKKKYYYDLVTELDPDLVAAIQPLVRDVSPGKPADIRKVHQNSAGSFLYMFLSLGSQSFPGCQYTLRSTIPIGAGLGSSATIAVCMSAALLLQLRTLSGPHPDQPPEEARLQVERINRWAFVYEMFIHGNPSGVDNTVSTQGKAVMFQRKDYSKPPSVKPLWDFPELPLLLVDTRTAKSTSAEVEKVRKLKEAHPKLVGSILDAVDKVTTSALELIERDDFDTESEESLRGVGELMNINHGLLVSLGVSHPRLERVRELVDHEGIGWTKLTGAGGGGCSITLLRPGVPRSKLEKLERQLEEEGYQKFETTLGCDGVGVLWPAVLRNGMDQDEEGGMEIDLENFLRAEGNEATPPTQTQQATTSAPPPPETIAARSAAFTAESRPFESAAAKSGIASLPRDAQAAWAALRFARSPAAARTRLPPKVQREYWKLVNESSLPIRALRKNYDYGAAGSYELARYDAWREKRTVLTCLEVQSREFRERRAREREGVRDRDTGETVVVTEGEIDEERRRRGEMAGLKRELYGVVSGPLEGNPEWDDVVPVAQEEPEGALATIAYPGEYAEAISYLRAVMIKKEYSARCLRLTERIIEMNPAHYTVWLYRAAIIFAMKLPILDEVAWLNEVSLEHLKNYQIWHHRHLLVDNYYPTIANDAEAVKAFGASEIAFLQQILREDTKNYHVWSYRSYLVEKLGLWDVPEELNAIERMIDDDVRNNSAWSHRFFLIFSNPKHSTKGVAATEHDPAAPADIVDREVAYAKEKIVLAPQNQSPWNYLRGVLVKGGRKLASVEEFVLGFMTRLGTESEDVTSSHALDLLAEIYAEKGDKVRAQLCLTRLAEKWDQIRAGYWEWRKKCLEKV
;
A
#
# COMPACT_ATOMS: atom_id res chain seq x y z
N MET A 1 0.49 -25.04 -59.35
CA MET A 1 0.95 -25.90 -60.47
C MET A 1 2.09 -25.19 -61.17
N THR A 2 3.06 -25.96 -61.70
CA THR A 2 4.33 -25.61 -62.41
C THR A 2 5.39 -24.86 -61.57
N GLN A 3 6.40 -25.52 -60.96
CA GLN A 3 7.62 -26.22 -61.45
C GLN A 3 8.72 -25.33 -62.09
N ARG A 4 9.91 -25.34 -61.44
CA ARG A 4 11.30 -25.42 -61.97
C ARG A 4 12.26 -25.11 -60.80
N GLN A 5 13.41 -25.74 -60.57
CA GLN A 5 14.11 -26.87 -61.17
C GLN A 5 15.21 -27.28 -60.16
N VAL A 6 15.37 -28.59 -59.94
CA VAL A 6 16.44 -29.20 -59.14
C VAL A 6 17.64 -29.45 -60.04
N ASN A 7 18.87 -29.33 -59.52
CA ASN A 7 19.99 -30.23 -59.81
C ASN A 7 21.13 -29.97 -58.82
N GLY A 8 21.47 -30.98 -58.03
CA GLY A 8 22.75 -31.07 -57.32
C GLY A 8 23.60 -32.18 -57.93
N VAL A 9 24.92 -32.12 -57.76
CA VAL A 9 25.83 -33.30 -57.76
C VAL A 9 27.05 -32.99 -56.89
N ASN A 10 27.46 -34.02 -56.13
CA ASN A 10 28.59 -34.17 -55.22
C ASN A 10 29.99 -34.02 -55.85
N GLY A 11 31.00 -33.78 -55.00
CA GLY A 11 32.40 -34.08 -55.27
C GLY A 11 33.33 -33.79 -54.09
N LEU A 12 33.86 -34.86 -53.46
CA LEU A 12 34.89 -34.88 -52.40
C LEU A 12 36.29 -34.60 -52.98
N HIS A 13 37.19 -33.94 -52.22
CA HIS A 13 38.56 -34.39 -51.94
C HIS A 13 39.29 -33.50 -50.90
N GLN A 14 40.04 -34.18 -50.01
CA GLN A 14 41.03 -33.69 -49.04
C GLN A 14 42.31 -33.15 -49.72
N ASP A 15 42.97 -32.12 -49.17
CA ASP A 15 44.23 -32.23 -48.38
C ASP A 15 45.02 -30.90 -48.21
N SER A 16 45.60 -30.76 -47.01
CA SER A 16 46.91 -30.19 -46.64
C SER A 16 47.34 -28.72 -46.87
N LEU A 17 47.65 -28.08 -45.71
CA LEU A 17 48.93 -27.43 -45.30
C LEU A 17 49.39 -26.04 -45.83
N GLU A 18 49.83 -25.26 -44.84
CA GLU A 18 50.93 -24.27 -44.79
C GLU A 18 50.74 -22.77 -45.10
N SER A 19 50.93 -22.00 -44.02
CA SER A 19 51.55 -20.68 -43.83
C SER A 19 52.09 -19.88 -45.02
N ASN A 20 51.80 -18.57 -45.04
CA ASN A 20 52.85 -17.53 -45.01
C ASN A 20 52.36 -16.11 -44.70
N HIS A 21 53.22 -15.40 -43.96
CA HIS A 21 53.21 -13.98 -43.61
C HIS A 21 53.30 -13.03 -44.83
N ILE A 22 52.98 -11.73 -44.65
CA ILE A 22 53.94 -10.60 -44.81
C ILE A 22 53.36 -9.28 -44.25
N HIS A 23 54.28 -8.53 -43.62
CA HIS A 23 54.28 -7.19 -43.02
C HIS A 23 54.02 -6.00 -43.98
N LEU A 24 53.75 -4.82 -43.40
CA LEU A 24 54.34 -3.55 -43.85
C LEU A 24 54.56 -2.56 -42.68
N ASN A 25 55.64 -1.78 -42.82
CA ASN A 25 56.38 -0.99 -41.83
C ASN A 25 55.94 0.47 -41.70
N GLY A 26 56.39 1.12 -40.61
CA GLY A 26 56.64 2.56 -40.51
C GLY A 26 57.62 2.88 -39.39
N VAL A 27 58.74 3.54 -39.72
CA VAL A 27 59.98 3.68 -38.94
C VAL A 27 60.19 5.13 -38.45
N ASN A 28 60.86 5.29 -37.30
CA ASN A 28 61.87 6.33 -36.96
C ASN A 28 62.45 5.94 -35.58
N GLY A 29 63.73 6.03 -35.22
CA GLY A 29 64.95 6.55 -35.82
C GLY A 29 65.92 7.00 -34.70
N ASN A 30 67.18 6.55 -34.75
CA ASN A 30 68.41 7.06 -34.09
C ASN A 30 68.85 6.66 -32.66
N ALA A 31 69.80 5.72 -32.64
CA ALA A 31 71.26 5.91 -32.41
C ALA A 31 71.88 6.00 -30.97
N ASN A 32 72.66 4.93 -30.70
CA ASN A 32 74.04 4.84 -30.16
C ASN A 32 74.46 5.30 -28.74
N GLY A 33 75.10 4.36 -28.02
CA GLY A 33 76.06 4.62 -26.94
C GLY A 33 76.53 3.35 -26.23
N THR A 34 77.76 2.91 -26.49
CA THR A 34 78.43 1.69 -26.00
C THR A 34 79.31 1.93 -24.74
N THR A 35 79.49 0.85 -23.94
CA THR A 35 80.74 0.34 -23.30
C THR A 35 80.76 0.04 -21.77
N ASN A 36 80.98 -1.27 -21.50
CA ASN A 36 81.86 -1.97 -20.53
C ASN A 36 81.90 -1.71 -19.00
N GLY A 37 81.85 -2.84 -18.26
CA GLY A 37 82.41 -3.00 -16.90
C GLY A 37 82.30 -4.43 -16.34
N ASN A 38 83.44 -5.13 -16.20
CA ASN A 38 83.63 -6.49 -15.66
C ASN A 38 83.34 -6.64 -14.15
N GLY A 39 82.96 -7.85 -13.68
CA GLY A 39 83.20 -8.23 -12.28
C GLY A 39 82.46 -9.46 -11.69
N VAL A 40 83.11 -10.63 -11.79
CA VAL A 40 83.20 -11.76 -10.82
C VAL A 40 81.95 -12.56 -10.38
N LYS A 41 82.07 -13.89 -10.53
CA LYS A 41 81.15 -14.95 -10.07
C LYS A 41 81.19 -15.14 -8.55
N SER A 42 80.01 -15.24 -7.93
CA SER A 42 79.79 -15.97 -6.67
C SER A 42 78.44 -16.67 -6.76
N GLU A 43 78.46 -18.00 -6.68
CA GLU A 43 77.26 -18.84 -6.62
C GLU A 43 76.53 -18.62 -5.31
N THR A 44 75.28 -18.17 -5.34
CA THR A 44 74.30 -18.57 -4.32
C THR A 44 72.86 -18.33 -4.76
N ARG A 45 72.10 -19.43 -4.78
CA ARG A 45 70.63 -19.56 -4.85
C ARG A 45 69.93 -19.02 -6.09
N LYS A 46 69.40 -19.97 -6.90
CA LYS A 46 68.28 -19.75 -7.82
C LYS A 46 67.16 -19.00 -7.08
N ARG A 47 67.01 -17.72 -7.41
CA ARG A 47 65.80 -16.94 -7.11
C ARG A 47 64.68 -17.59 -7.91
N MET A 48 63.65 -18.12 -7.24
CA MET A 48 62.44 -18.58 -7.92
C MET A 48 61.93 -17.42 -8.78
N ASP A 49 61.87 -17.61 -10.10
CA ASP A 49 61.14 -16.72 -10.99
C ASP A 49 59.70 -16.69 -10.51
N ARG A 50 59.32 -15.55 -9.95
CA ARG A 50 57.94 -15.26 -9.55
C ARG A 50 57.15 -15.26 -10.85
N LYS A 51 56.35 -16.30 -11.10
CA LYS A 51 55.37 -16.34 -12.20
C LYS A 51 54.67 -14.97 -12.24
N LYS A 52 54.75 -14.27 -13.38
CA LYS A 52 54.02 -13.02 -13.63
C LYS A 52 52.57 -13.25 -13.20
N SER A 53 52.15 -12.58 -12.13
CA SER A 53 50.78 -12.67 -11.65
C SER A 53 49.87 -12.07 -12.72
N SER A 54 48.94 -12.87 -13.25
CA SER A 54 47.79 -12.32 -13.96
C SER A 54 47.17 -11.23 -13.08
N PRO A 55 46.95 -10.01 -13.61
CA PRO A 55 46.37 -8.93 -12.82
C PRO A 55 45.05 -9.41 -12.24
N MET A 56 44.84 -9.18 -10.94
CA MET A 56 43.54 -9.41 -10.32
C MET A 56 42.50 -8.56 -11.05
N MET A 57 41.33 -9.12 -11.29
CA MET A 57 40.22 -8.39 -11.89
C MET A 57 39.91 -7.18 -11.01
N PRO A 58 39.80 -5.97 -11.58
CA PRO A 58 39.49 -4.79 -10.79
C PRO A 58 38.12 -4.94 -10.14
N THR A 59 37.91 -4.25 -9.03
CA THR A 59 36.57 -4.11 -8.45
C THR A 59 35.66 -3.46 -9.49
N PHE A 60 34.47 -4.02 -9.65
CA PHE A 60 33.48 -3.52 -10.59
C PHE A 60 32.09 -3.58 -9.96
N MET A 61 31.17 -2.77 -10.48
CA MET A 61 29.79 -2.72 -10.00
C MET A 61 28.82 -3.01 -11.14
N VAL A 62 27.79 -3.78 -10.83
CA VAL A 62 26.66 -4.03 -11.74
C VAL A 62 25.41 -3.41 -11.12
N SER A 63 24.50 -2.89 -11.94
CA SER A 63 23.18 -2.47 -11.47
C SER A 63 22.08 -2.90 -12.41
N ALA A 64 20.88 -3.08 -11.88
CA ALA A 64 19.69 -3.41 -12.66
C ALA A 64 18.44 -2.68 -12.10
N PRO A 65 17.59 -2.09 -12.96
CA PRO A 65 16.38 -1.39 -12.56
C PRO A 65 15.25 -2.35 -12.18
N GLY A 66 14.35 -1.88 -11.32
CA GLY A 66 13.06 -2.53 -11.07
C GLY A 66 12.10 -2.35 -12.24
N LYS A 67 10.87 -2.83 -12.07
CA LYS A 67 9.81 -2.69 -13.09
C LYS A 67 8.44 -2.38 -12.51
N VAL A 68 7.60 -1.78 -13.34
CA VAL A 68 6.16 -1.60 -13.11
C VAL A 68 5.36 -2.05 -14.32
N ILE A 69 4.09 -2.39 -14.11
CA ILE A 69 3.14 -2.57 -15.21
C ILE A 69 2.50 -1.22 -15.50
N VAL A 70 2.68 -0.73 -16.72
CA VAL A 70 2.10 0.52 -17.22
C VAL A 70 0.63 0.29 -17.54
N CYS A 71 0.33 -0.73 -18.34
CA CYS A 71 -1.01 -1.18 -18.69
C CYS A 71 -1.08 -2.71 -18.89
N GLY A 72 -2.26 -3.31 -18.72
CA GLY A 72 -2.52 -4.72 -19.05
C GLY A 72 -2.42 -5.71 -17.89
N GLU A 73 -2.44 -5.23 -16.65
CA GLU A 73 -2.18 -5.95 -15.38
C GLU A 73 -2.82 -7.34 -15.30
N HIS A 74 -4.14 -7.41 -15.15
CA HIS A 74 -4.89 -8.67 -15.08
C HIS A 74 -5.31 -9.17 -16.45
N ALA A 75 -5.37 -8.28 -17.44
CA ALA A 75 -5.74 -8.62 -18.81
C ALA A 75 -4.77 -9.63 -19.43
N VAL A 76 -3.50 -9.53 -19.08
CA VAL A 76 -2.45 -10.44 -19.57
C VAL A 76 -2.69 -11.90 -19.23
N VAL A 77 -3.26 -12.18 -18.05
CA VAL A 77 -3.59 -13.55 -17.60
C VAL A 77 -4.64 -14.18 -18.53
N HIS A 78 -5.42 -13.34 -19.21
CA HIS A 78 -6.51 -13.71 -20.09
C HIS A 78 -6.19 -13.51 -21.59
N GLY A 79 -4.92 -13.51 -21.97
CA GLY A 79 -4.48 -13.49 -23.37
C GLY A 79 -4.35 -12.11 -23.99
N LYS A 80 -4.51 -11.04 -23.21
CA LYS A 80 -4.36 -9.65 -23.66
C LYS A 80 -2.93 -9.17 -23.56
N ALA A 81 -2.65 -8.05 -24.21
CA ALA A 81 -1.34 -7.41 -24.19
C ALA A 81 -1.14 -6.60 -22.90
N ALA A 82 0.11 -6.52 -22.45
CA ALA A 82 0.53 -5.68 -21.34
C ALA A 82 1.87 -4.99 -21.64
N ILE A 83 2.00 -3.75 -21.17
CA ILE A 83 3.26 -2.99 -21.22
C ILE A 83 3.86 -3.02 -19.83
N ALA A 84 5.05 -3.61 -19.71
CA ALA A 84 5.87 -3.51 -18.51
C ALA A 84 7.09 -2.63 -18.82
N ALA A 85 7.42 -1.72 -17.92
CA ALA A 85 8.51 -0.78 -18.11
C ALA A 85 9.39 -0.71 -16.88
N SER A 86 10.67 -0.44 -17.12
CA SER A 86 11.68 -0.32 -16.07
C SER A 86 11.50 0.97 -15.28
N ILE A 87 11.92 0.97 -14.02
CA ILE A 87 11.93 2.16 -13.15
C ILE A 87 13.33 2.41 -12.61
N SER A 88 13.72 3.68 -12.45
CA SER A 88 15.06 4.10 -12.04
C SER A 88 15.45 3.74 -10.60
N LEU A 89 14.61 3.04 -9.84
CA LEU A 89 15.00 2.33 -8.62
C LEU A 89 15.78 1.08 -9.00
N ARG A 90 17.03 0.97 -8.56
CA ARG A 90 17.98 -0.08 -8.96
C ARG A 90 18.50 -0.89 -7.77
N SER A 91 18.85 -2.14 -8.05
CA SER A 91 19.79 -2.91 -7.23
C SER A 91 21.21 -2.70 -7.74
N TYR A 92 22.16 -2.62 -6.82
CA TYR A 92 23.57 -2.39 -7.07
C TYR A 92 24.38 -3.53 -6.43
N LEU A 93 25.23 -4.15 -7.22
CA LEU A 93 26.07 -5.28 -6.84
C LEU A 93 27.54 -4.91 -7.02
N LEU A 94 28.24 -4.72 -5.91
CA LEU A 94 29.69 -4.55 -5.89
C LEU A 94 30.38 -5.92 -5.87
N VAL A 95 31.31 -6.14 -6.78
CA VAL A 95 32.07 -7.38 -6.89
C VAL A 95 33.54 -7.12 -6.59
N THR A 96 34.04 -7.71 -5.51
CA THR A 96 35.43 -7.58 -5.07
C THR A 96 36.14 -8.92 -5.22
N THR A 97 37.25 -8.95 -5.97
CA THR A 97 38.07 -10.15 -6.10
C THR A 97 39.01 -10.28 -4.90
N LEU A 98 39.03 -11.44 -4.25
CA LEU A 98 39.89 -11.73 -3.10
C LEU A 98 41.29 -12.20 -3.55
N SER A 99 42.26 -12.08 -2.65
CA SER A 99 43.63 -12.56 -2.89
C SER A 99 43.64 -14.07 -3.17
N LYS A 100 44.61 -14.55 -3.97
CA LYS A 100 44.72 -15.97 -4.34
C LYS A 100 44.78 -16.95 -3.16
N SER A 101 45.18 -16.49 -1.97
CA SER A 101 45.20 -17.27 -0.73
C SER A 101 43.82 -17.51 -0.13
N LYS A 102 42.79 -16.74 -0.50
CA LYS A 102 41.41 -16.86 -0.01
C LYS A 102 40.57 -17.57 -1.07
N ARG A 103 40.20 -18.82 -0.80
CA ARG A 103 39.41 -19.71 -1.68
C ARG A 103 37.91 -19.67 -1.36
N THR A 104 37.39 -18.51 -0.97
CA THR A 104 35.99 -18.37 -0.56
C THR A 104 35.17 -17.53 -1.53
N VAL A 105 33.87 -17.80 -1.55
CA VAL A 105 32.87 -16.96 -2.22
C VAL A 105 31.86 -16.48 -1.17
N THR A 106 31.63 -15.18 -1.11
CA THR A 106 30.79 -14.54 -0.07
C THR A 106 29.67 -13.73 -0.70
N LEU A 107 28.45 -13.90 -0.18
CA LEU A 107 27.32 -13.00 -0.44
C LEU A 107 27.05 -12.17 0.81
N THR A 108 26.95 -10.85 0.64
CA THR A 108 26.61 -9.92 1.73
C THR A 108 25.51 -8.98 1.23
N PHE A 109 24.28 -9.14 1.70
CA PHE A 109 23.13 -8.29 1.36
C PHE A 109 22.65 -7.58 2.65
N PRO A 110 23.19 -6.39 2.96
CA PRO A 110 22.90 -5.69 4.23
C PRO A 110 21.42 -5.34 4.41
N ASP A 111 20.71 -5.03 3.33
CA ASP A 111 19.31 -4.59 3.39
C ASP A 111 18.35 -5.67 3.91
N ILE A 112 18.78 -6.93 3.93
CA ILE A 112 18.02 -8.06 4.50
C ILE A 112 18.78 -8.77 5.63
N ASP A 113 19.92 -8.23 6.07
CA ASP A 113 20.80 -8.85 7.07
C ASP A 113 21.19 -10.29 6.70
N PHE A 114 21.58 -10.47 5.43
CA PHE A 114 22.08 -11.74 4.89
C PHE A 114 23.59 -11.65 4.66
N ASP A 115 24.34 -12.54 5.31
CA ASP A 115 25.74 -12.75 5.06
C ASP A 115 26.03 -14.25 5.07
N HIS A 116 26.70 -14.75 4.03
CA HIS A 116 27.08 -16.15 3.96
C HIS A 116 28.32 -16.38 3.08
N THR A 117 29.21 -17.24 3.56
CA THR A 117 30.47 -17.58 2.90
C THR A 117 30.58 -19.08 2.65
N TRP A 118 30.93 -19.48 1.43
CA TRP A 118 31.28 -20.85 1.08
C TRP A 118 32.77 -20.98 0.76
N ASN A 119 33.37 -22.12 1.15
CA ASN A 119 34.66 -22.54 0.61
C ASN A 119 34.46 -23.12 -0.79
N ILE A 120 35.11 -22.52 -1.80
CA ILE A 120 34.93 -22.91 -3.20
C ILE A 120 35.37 -24.35 -3.42
N ASP A 121 36.39 -24.82 -2.70
CA ASP A 121 36.97 -26.15 -2.93
C ASP A 121 36.07 -27.28 -2.38
N GLU A 122 35.09 -26.94 -1.53
CA GLU A 122 34.13 -27.88 -0.91
C GLU A 122 32.79 -27.97 -1.68
N LEU A 123 32.59 -27.16 -2.72
CA LEU A 123 31.37 -27.16 -3.52
C LEU A 123 31.26 -28.41 -4.41
N PRO A 124 30.04 -28.86 -4.79
CA PRO A 124 29.81 -30.10 -5.53
C PRO A 124 30.17 -30.02 -7.03
N TRP A 125 31.41 -29.61 -7.35
CA TRP A 125 31.89 -29.41 -8.72
C TRP A 125 31.77 -30.67 -9.59
N ALA A 126 31.97 -31.86 -9.01
CA ALA A 126 31.91 -33.12 -9.75
C ALA A 126 30.52 -33.36 -10.36
N THR A 127 29.45 -33.03 -9.64
CA THR A 127 28.06 -33.19 -10.11
C THR A 127 27.75 -32.21 -11.23
N PHE A 128 28.12 -30.93 -11.06
CA PHE A 128 27.87 -29.87 -12.06
C PHE A 128 28.77 -29.98 -13.30
N SER A 129 29.95 -30.59 -13.17
CA SER A 129 30.89 -30.78 -14.29
C SER A 129 30.64 -32.07 -15.06
N HIS A 130 29.68 -32.91 -14.63
CA HIS A 130 29.37 -34.16 -15.33
C HIS A 130 28.92 -33.86 -16.77
N PRO A 131 29.44 -34.55 -17.81
CA PRO A 131 29.19 -34.19 -19.21
C PRO A 131 27.71 -34.12 -19.62
N SER A 132 26.84 -34.95 -19.02
CA SER A 132 25.39 -34.94 -19.29
C SER A 132 24.63 -33.82 -18.57
N LYS A 133 25.25 -33.15 -17.60
CA LYS A 133 24.63 -32.14 -16.72
C LYS A 133 25.21 -30.75 -16.95
N LYS A 134 26.45 -30.66 -17.42
CA LYS A 134 27.18 -29.41 -17.66
C LYS A 134 26.40 -28.48 -18.59
N LYS A 135 26.18 -27.26 -18.11
CA LYS A 135 25.59 -26.16 -18.89
C LYS A 135 26.69 -25.22 -19.36
N TYR A 136 26.49 -24.61 -20.51
CA TYR A 136 27.36 -23.58 -21.08
C TYR A 136 26.67 -22.22 -21.07
N TYR A 137 27.45 -21.15 -21.06
CA TYR A 137 26.91 -19.78 -21.00
C TYR A 137 25.96 -19.41 -22.15
N TYR A 138 26.03 -20.13 -23.29
CA TYR A 138 25.17 -19.93 -24.45
C TYR A 138 23.95 -20.87 -24.49
N ASP A 139 23.85 -21.84 -23.57
CA ASP A 139 22.73 -22.79 -23.55
C ASP A 139 21.44 -22.10 -23.14
N LEU A 140 20.33 -22.54 -23.73
CA LEU A 140 19.00 -22.17 -23.29
C LEU A 140 18.54 -23.15 -22.21
N VAL A 141 18.41 -22.67 -20.98
CA VAL A 141 17.94 -23.47 -19.84
C VAL A 141 16.49 -23.16 -19.57
N THR A 142 15.62 -24.14 -19.80
CA THR A 142 14.15 -24.01 -19.66
C THR A 142 13.59 -24.71 -18.43
N GLU A 143 14.41 -25.51 -17.74
CA GLU A 143 14.07 -26.22 -16.51
C GLU A 143 15.32 -26.42 -15.65
N LEU A 144 15.11 -26.56 -14.34
CA LEU A 144 16.18 -26.85 -13.39
C LEU A 144 16.41 -28.36 -13.31
N ASP A 145 17.67 -28.77 -13.27
CA ASP A 145 18.01 -30.19 -13.16
C ASP A 145 17.85 -30.65 -11.69
N PRO A 146 16.96 -31.63 -11.40
CA PRO A 146 16.69 -32.07 -10.03
C PRO A 146 17.94 -32.58 -9.30
N ASP A 147 18.87 -33.22 -10.01
CA ASP A 147 20.09 -33.76 -9.40
C ASP A 147 21.03 -32.63 -8.98
N LEU A 148 21.12 -31.56 -9.79
CA LEU A 148 21.90 -30.37 -9.48
C LEU A 148 21.30 -29.59 -8.31
N VAL A 149 19.97 -29.45 -8.28
CA VAL A 149 19.26 -28.84 -7.14
C VAL A 149 19.49 -29.64 -5.86
N ALA A 150 19.37 -30.97 -5.91
CA ALA A 150 19.60 -31.85 -4.77
C ALA A 150 21.05 -31.75 -4.25
N ALA A 151 22.03 -31.63 -5.15
CA ALA A 151 23.44 -31.53 -4.78
C ALA A 151 23.79 -30.28 -3.96
N ILE A 152 23.07 -29.16 -4.14
CA ILE A 152 23.30 -27.92 -3.40
C ILE A 152 22.46 -27.79 -2.11
N GLN A 153 21.41 -28.60 -1.94
CA GLN A 153 20.53 -28.53 -0.77
C GLN A 153 21.25 -28.60 0.59
N PRO A 154 22.27 -29.45 0.80
CA PRO A 154 23.00 -29.48 2.06
C PRO A 154 23.69 -28.16 2.39
N LEU A 155 24.16 -27.43 1.38
CA LEU A 155 24.84 -26.13 1.53
C LEU A 155 23.85 -24.98 1.80
N VAL A 156 22.60 -25.13 1.34
CA VAL A 156 21.54 -24.12 1.50
C VAL A 156 20.77 -24.31 2.80
N ARG A 157 20.55 -25.55 3.23
CA ARG A 157 19.74 -25.86 4.43
C ARG A 157 20.24 -25.12 5.67
N ASP A 158 21.55 -25.03 5.84
CA ASP A 158 22.17 -24.46 7.03
C ASP A 158 22.44 -22.95 6.90
N VAL A 159 21.90 -22.30 5.86
CA VAL A 159 21.92 -20.85 5.71
C VAL A 159 20.99 -20.20 6.73
N SER A 160 21.52 -19.22 7.47
CA SER A 160 20.78 -18.36 8.42
C SER A 160 19.94 -19.13 9.44
N PRO A 161 20.50 -20.11 10.19
CA PRO A 161 19.72 -21.00 11.06
C PRO A 161 19.05 -20.26 12.23
N GLY A 162 19.62 -19.12 12.65
CA GLY A 162 19.07 -18.28 13.72
C GLY A 162 18.06 -17.22 13.27
N LYS A 163 17.70 -17.16 11.98
CA LYS A 163 16.69 -16.21 11.46
C LYS A 163 15.28 -16.82 11.47
N PRO A 164 14.23 -15.99 11.61
CA PRO A 164 12.83 -16.40 11.43
C PRO A 164 12.60 -17.16 10.10
N ALA A 165 11.64 -18.08 10.06
CA ALA A 165 11.45 -19.00 8.93
C ALA A 165 11.19 -18.29 7.58
N ASP A 166 10.45 -17.19 7.60
CA ASP A 166 10.15 -16.34 6.46
C ASP A 166 11.40 -15.62 5.91
N ILE A 167 12.20 -15.01 6.79
CA ILE A 167 13.48 -14.38 6.42
C ILE A 167 14.48 -15.44 5.94
N ARG A 168 14.58 -16.55 6.67
CA ARG A 168 15.46 -17.68 6.34
C ARG A 168 15.13 -18.25 4.97
N LYS A 169 13.84 -18.37 4.61
CA LYS A 169 13.42 -18.82 3.28
C LYS A 169 13.92 -17.87 2.18
N VAL A 170 13.87 -16.56 2.39
CA VAL A 170 14.43 -15.57 1.44
C VAL A 170 15.95 -15.76 1.29
N HIS A 171 16.67 -15.91 2.40
CA HIS A 171 18.12 -16.12 2.39
C HIS A 171 18.52 -17.43 1.69
N GLN A 172 17.79 -18.51 1.98
CA GLN A 172 17.97 -19.82 1.35
C GLN A 172 17.70 -19.77 -0.16
N ASN A 173 16.66 -19.08 -0.60
CA ASN A 173 16.39 -18.88 -2.02
C ASN A 173 17.51 -18.09 -2.70
N SER A 174 17.95 -16.97 -2.13
CA SER A 174 19.07 -16.18 -2.66
C SER A 174 20.37 -16.98 -2.76
N ALA A 175 20.69 -17.74 -1.71
CA ALA A 175 21.86 -18.62 -1.66
C ALA A 175 21.76 -19.76 -2.69
N GLY A 176 20.63 -20.45 -2.76
CA GLY A 176 20.39 -21.57 -3.66
C GLY A 176 20.45 -21.15 -5.13
N SER A 177 19.78 -20.05 -5.49
CA SER A 177 19.83 -19.50 -6.85
C SER A 177 21.25 -19.07 -7.25
N PHE A 178 21.98 -18.43 -6.33
CA PHE A 178 23.37 -18.06 -6.57
C PHE A 178 24.26 -19.29 -6.76
N LEU A 179 24.21 -20.27 -5.85
CA LEU A 179 25.01 -21.49 -5.94
C LEU A 179 24.72 -22.27 -7.21
N TYR A 180 23.44 -22.43 -7.58
CA TYR A 180 23.05 -23.12 -8.81
C TYR A 180 23.69 -22.45 -10.02
N MET A 181 23.61 -21.13 -10.13
CA MET A 181 24.18 -20.37 -11.24
C MET A 181 25.71 -20.36 -11.21
N PHE A 182 26.32 -20.13 -10.05
CA PHE A 182 27.77 -20.12 -9.84
C PHE A 182 28.41 -21.46 -10.20
N LEU A 183 27.79 -22.58 -9.82
CA LEU A 183 28.29 -23.93 -10.15
C LEU A 183 28.00 -24.31 -11.61
N SER A 184 26.91 -23.81 -12.19
CA SER A 184 26.58 -24.06 -13.60
C SER A 184 27.50 -23.31 -14.57
N LEU A 185 27.89 -22.08 -14.22
CA LEU A 185 28.69 -21.21 -15.07
C LEU A 185 30.19 -21.23 -14.71
N GLY A 186 30.52 -21.42 -13.44
CA GLY A 186 31.86 -21.35 -12.89
C GLY A 186 32.68 -22.63 -13.04
N SER A 187 33.83 -22.65 -12.39
CA SER A 187 34.67 -23.84 -12.28
C SER A 187 35.42 -23.84 -10.94
N GLN A 188 36.00 -24.96 -10.53
CA GLN A 188 36.74 -25.04 -9.27
C GLN A 188 37.93 -24.06 -9.19
N SER A 189 38.47 -23.62 -10.33
CA SER A 189 39.54 -22.60 -10.38
C SER A 189 39.05 -21.16 -10.31
N PHE A 190 37.74 -20.93 -10.15
CA PHE A 190 37.15 -19.59 -10.06
C PHE A 190 37.76 -18.81 -8.89
N PRO A 191 38.16 -17.54 -9.07
CA PRO A 191 38.83 -16.77 -8.02
C PRO A 191 37.92 -16.54 -6.82
N GLY A 192 38.51 -16.41 -5.62
CA GLY A 192 37.75 -16.01 -4.44
C GLY A 192 37.16 -14.61 -4.65
N CYS A 193 35.92 -14.40 -4.22
CA CYS A 193 35.20 -13.15 -4.47
C CYS A 193 34.14 -12.86 -3.41
N GLN A 194 33.80 -11.59 -3.28
CA GLN A 194 32.71 -11.10 -2.45
C GLN A 194 31.73 -10.32 -3.33
N TYR A 195 30.45 -10.63 -3.17
CA TYR A 195 29.32 -10.02 -3.85
C TYR A 195 28.49 -9.26 -2.81
N THR A 196 28.60 -7.94 -2.81
CA THR A 196 27.88 -7.09 -1.86
C THR A 196 26.74 -6.37 -2.58
N LEU A 197 25.49 -6.57 -2.14
CA LEU A 197 24.32 -6.03 -2.81
C LEU A 197 23.56 -5.04 -1.92
N ARG A 198 23.20 -3.88 -2.49
CA ARG A 198 22.29 -2.88 -1.92
C ARG A 198 21.19 -2.56 -2.93
N SER A 199 19.99 -2.27 -2.47
CA SER A 199 18.85 -1.97 -3.35
C SER A 199 18.08 -0.75 -2.90
N THR A 200 17.75 0.10 -3.87
CA THR A 200 16.81 1.21 -3.70
C THR A 200 15.37 0.77 -3.97
N ILE A 201 15.19 -0.49 -4.36
CA ILE A 201 13.88 -1.08 -4.68
C ILE A 201 13.24 -1.62 -3.41
N PRO A 202 11.99 -1.24 -3.10
CA PRO A 202 11.22 -1.81 -2.00
C PRO A 202 11.06 -3.33 -2.14
N ILE A 203 11.53 -4.05 -1.12
CA ILE A 203 11.46 -5.50 -1.07
C ILE A 203 9.99 -5.92 -0.90
N GLY A 204 9.53 -6.86 -1.74
CA GLY A 204 8.19 -7.43 -1.63
C GLY A 204 7.05 -6.58 -2.20
N ALA A 205 7.31 -5.36 -2.68
CA ALA A 205 6.29 -4.45 -3.22
C ALA A 205 5.74 -4.85 -4.61
N GLY A 206 6.29 -5.91 -5.22
CA GLY A 206 5.94 -6.36 -6.58
C GLY A 206 6.70 -5.63 -7.69
N LEU A 207 7.77 -4.92 -7.36
CA LEU A 207 8.61 -4.12 -8.27
C LEU A 207 9.79 -4.89 -8.88
N GLY A 208 9.85 -6.22 -8.66
CA GLY A 208 10.81 -7.10 -9.36
C GLY A 208 12.17 -7.18 -8.70
N SER A 209 12.27 -6.97 -7.39
CA SER A 209 13.54 -7.01 -6.66
C SER A 209 14.33 -8.31 -6.91
N SER A 210 13.68 -9.48 -6.92
CA SER A 210 14.36 -10.77 -7.20
C SER A 210 14.98 -10.81 -8.59
N ALA A 211 14.27 -10.29 -9.60
CA ALA A 211 14.77 -10.22 -10.96
C ALA A 211 15.95 -9.25 -11.09
N THR A 212 15.96 -8.13 -10.37
CA THR A 212 17.11 -7.22 -10.39
C THR A 212 18.37 -7.87 -9.80
N ILE A 213 18.22 -8.68 -8.75
CA ILE A 213 19.31 -9.46 -8.15
C ILE A 213 19.79 -10.52 -9.15
N ALA A 214 18.86 -11.22 -9.79
CA ALA A 214 19.15 -12.19 -10.84
C ALA A 214 20.01 -11.58 -11.96
N VAL A 215 19.58 -10.44 -12.50
CA VAL A 215 20.29 -9.72 -13.56
C VAL A 215 21.68 -9.28 -13.10
N CYS A 216 21.80 -8.70 -11.91
CA CYS A 216 23.10 -8.28 -11.38
C CYS A 216 24.06 -9.46 -11.24
N MET A 217 23.60 -10.57 -10.67
CA MET A 217 24.40 -11.77 -10.46
C MET A 217 24.78 -12.43 -11.78
N SER A 218 23.86 -12.54 -12.73
CA SER A 218 24.13 -13.11 -14.06
C SER A 218 25.16 -12.28 -14.81
N ALA A 219 24.99 -10.97 -14.86
CA ALA A 219 25.96 -10.08 -15.50
C ALA A 219 27.34 -10.15 -14.83
N ALA A 220 27.39 -10.13 -13.49
CA ALA A 220 28.65 -10.24 -12.74
C ALA A 220 29.39 -11.56 -13.04
N LEU A 221 28.71 -12.71 -12.98
CA LEU A 221 29.33 -14.00 -13.27
C LEU A 221 29.79 -14.10 -14.72
N LEU A 222 28.98 -13.66 -15.67
CA LEU A 222 29.31 -13.73 -17.09
C LEU A 222 30.48 -12.79 -17.46
N LEU A 223 30.61 -11.63 -16.82
CA LEU A 223 31.79 -10.76 -16.90
C LEU A 223 33.03 -11.43 -16.28
N GLN A 224 32.89 -12.05 -15.12
CA GLN A 224 34.00 -12.73 -14.45
C GLN A 224 34.55 -13.90 -15.28
N LEU A 225 33.67 -14.57 -16.03
CA LEU A 225 34.01 -15.63 -16.98
C LEU A 225 34.56 -15.11 -18.31
N ARG A 226 34.59 -13.78 -18.51
CA ARG A 226 35.01 -13.12 -19.75
C ARG A 226 34.19 -13.54 -20.97
N THR A 227 32.94 -13.93 -20.73
CA THR A 227 31.96 -14.26 -21.78
C THR A 227 31.18 -13.03 -22.25
N LEU A 228 31.20 -11.98 -21.42
CA LEU A 228 30.77 -10.63 -21.74
C LEU A 228 32.00 -9.75 -21.91
N SER A 229 31.94 -8.85 -22.88
CA SER A 229 32.86 -7.73 -22.99
C SER A 229 32.43 -6.68 -21.96
N GLY A 230 33.38 -5.95 -21.38
CA GLY A 230 33.03 -4.74 -20.63
C GLY A 230 32.32 -3.74 -21.55
N PRO A 231 31.42 -2.88 -21.01
CA PRO A 231 30.79 -1.84 -21.81
C PRO A 231 31.86 -0.92 -22.41
N HIS A 232 31.72 -0.63 -23.72
CA HIS A 232 32.62 0.26 -24.44
C HIS A 232 31.79 1.27 -25.25
N PRO A 233 32.15 2.57 -25.30
CA PRO A 233 31.41 3.57 -26.07
C PRO A 233 31.20 3.20 -27.54
N ASP A 234 32.20 2.54 -28.16
CA ASP A 234 32.14 2.11 -29.56
C ASP A 234 31.58 0.68 -29.75
N GLN A 235 30.91 0.10 -28.74
CA GLN A 235 30.37 -1.25 -28.85
C GLN A 235 29.23 -1.31 -29.88
N PRO A 236 29.27 -2.22 -30.87
CA PRO A 236 28.20 -2.35 -31.84
C PRO A 236 26.85 -2.69 -31.16
N PRO A 237 25.72 -2.07 -31.58
CA PRO A 237 24.41 -2.33 -30.98
C PRO A 237 23.99 -3.81 -31.01
N GLU A 238 24.34 -4.55 -32.06
CA GLU A 238 24.06 -5.99 -32.14
C GLU A 238 24.83 -6.81 -31.11
N GLU A 239 26.10 -6.44 -30.85
CA GLU A 239 26.90 -7.08 -29.83
C GLU A 239 26.33 -6.80 -28.43
N ALA A 240 25.99 -5.53 -28.16
CA ALA A 240 25.36 -5.14 -26.89
C ALA A 240 24.05 -5.91 -26.67
N ARG A 241 23.18 -5.99 -27.68
CA ARG A 241 21.92 -6.76 -27.62
C ARG A 241 22.15 -8.24 -27.35
N LEU A 242 23.16 -8.86 -27.98
CA LEU A 242 23.51 -10.25 -27.73
C LEU A 242 23.99 -10.48 -26.30
N GLN A 243 24.76 -9.54 -25.74
CA GLN A 243 25.21 -9.60 -24.35
C GLN A 243 24.05 -9.46 -23.36
N VAL A 244 23.16 -8.49 -23.59
CA VAL A 244 21.92 -8.30 -22.82
C VAL A 244 21.05 -9.57 -22.85
N GLU A 245 20.89 -10.19 -24.02
CA GLU A 245 20.14 -11.44 -24.17
C GLU A 245 20.77 -12.61 -23.38
N ARG A 246 22.11 -12.71 -23.35
CA ARG A 246 22.80 -13.72 -22.53
C ARG A 246 22.58 -13.52 -21.04
N ILE A 247 22.62 -12.27 -20.58
CA ILE A 247 22.33 -11.92 -19.18
C ILE A 247 20.88 -12.33 -18.87
N ASN A 248 19.93 -12.01 -19.74
CA ASN A 248 18.51 -12.29 -19.52
C ASN A 248 18.24 -13.79 -19.38
N ARG A 249 18.86 -14.63 -20.22
CA ARG A 249 18.72 -16.10 -20.16
C ARG A 249 19.17 -16.66 -18.82
N TRP A 250 20.29 -16.19 -18.27
CA TRP A 250 20.77 -16.64 -16.97
C TRP A 250 19.99 -16.03 -15.81
N ALA A 251 19.52 -14.79 -15.95
CA ALA A 251 18.63 -14.18 -14.97
C ALA A 251 17.29 -14.94 -14.89
N PHE A 252 16.80 -15.46 -16.02
CA PHE A 252 15.65 -16.35 -16.06
C PHE A 252 15.88 -17.65 -15.29
N VAL A 253 17.08 -18.27 -15.38
CA VAL A 253 17.43 -19.46 -14.57
C VAL A 253 17.39 -19.16 -13.07
N TYR A 254 17.95 -18.02 -12.67
CA TYR A 254 17.92 -17.59 -11.28
C TYR A 254 16.48 -17.39 -10.77
N GLU A 255 15.62 -16.77 -11.59
CA GLU A 255 14.19 -16.58 -11.28
C GLU A 255 13.41 -17.91 -11.27
N MET A 256 13.76 -18.89 -12.10
CA MET A 256 13.17 -20.24 -12.07
C MET A 256 13.42 -20.93 -10.73
N PHE A 257 14.59 -20.72 -10.13
CA PHE A 257 14.91 -21.30 -8.83
C PHE A 257 14.05 -20.71 -7.71
N ILE A 258 13.74 -19.41 -7.77
CA ILE A 258 12.94 -18.74 -6.74
C ILE A 258 11.43 -19.00 -6.92
N HIS A 259 10.93 -18.87 -8.15
CA HIS A 259 9.49 -18.85 -8.44
C HIS A 259 8.96 -20.14 -9.09
N GLY A 260 9.84 -21.06 -9.47
CA GLY A 260 9.52 -22.29 -10.19
C GLY A 260 9.20 -22.05 -11.67
N ASN A 261 8.12 -21.30 -11.95
CA ASN A 261 7.64 -21.04 -13.32
C ASN A 261 7.46 -19.53 -13.59
N PRO A 262 8.54 -18.74 -13.64
CA PRO A 262 8.48 -17.30 -13.92
C PRO A 262 8.01 -17.01 -15.35
N SER A 263 7.33 -15.88 -15.56
CA SER A 263 6.87 -15.45 -16.88
C SER A 263 8.00 -14.95 -17.80
N GLY A 264 9.15 -14.59 -17.22
CA GLY A 264 10.26 -13.94 -17.93
C GLY A 264 10.12 -12.43 -18.08
N VAL A 265 8.99 -11.82 -17.73
CA VAL A 265 8.80 -10.36 -17.87
C VAL A 265 9.76 -9.59 -16.97
N ASP A 266 9.82 -9.97 -15.69
CA ASP A 266 10.57 -9.22 -14.68
C ASP A 266 12.07 -9.17 -15.02
N ASN A 267 12.70 -10.31 -15.33
CA ASN A 267 14.10 -10.36 -15.74
C ASN A 267 14.32 -9.69 -17.10
N THR A 268 13.41 -9.83 -18.06
CA THR A 268 13.59 -9.20 -19.38
C THR A 268 13.57 -7.67 -19.26
N VAL A 269 12.61 -7.10 -18.53
CA VAL A 269 12.55 -5.64 -18.30
C VAL A 269 13.76 -5.15 -17.51
N SER A 270 14.16 -5.88 -16.46
CA SER A 270 15.33 -5.50 -15.65
C SER A 270 16.64 -5.61 -16.45
N THR A 271 16.72 -6.54 -17.41
CA THR A 271 17.94 -6.72 -18.22
C THR A 271 18.00 -5.70 -19.35
N GLN A 272 16.92 -5.54 -20.11
CA GLN A 272 16.89 -4.72 -21.32
C GLN A 272 16.67 -3.24 -21.01
N GLY A 273 15.94 -2.92 -19.94
CA GLY A 273 15.49 -1.56 -19.66
C GLY A 273 14.31 -1.16 -20.53
N LYS A 274 14.08 0.15 -20.61
CA LYS A 274 13.02 0.77 -21.40
C LYS A 274 11.68 0.12 -21.08
N ALA A 275 10.98 -0.42 -22.07
CA ALA A 275 9.75 -1.17 -21.88
C ALA A 275 9.71 -2.45 -22.74
N VAL A 276 8.79 -3.34 -22.40
CA VAL A 276 8.45 -4.53 -23.18
C VAL A 276 6.94 -4.65 -23.33
N MET A 277 6.51 -5.07 -24.51
CA MET A 277 5.15 -5.53 -24.74
C MET A 277 5.11 -7.05 -24.55
N PHE A 278 4.29 -7.51 -23.61
CA PHE A 278 4.11 -8.91 -23.28
C PHE A 278 2.71 -9.39 -23.62
N GLN A 279 2.59 -10.59 -24.18
CA GLN A 279 1.30 -11.23 -24.43
C GLN A 279 1.39 -12.75 -24.33
N ARG A 280 0.45 -13.38 -23.62
CA ARG A 280 0.37 -14.84 -23.47
C ARG A 280 -1.00 -15.38 -23.87
N LYS A 281 -1.17 -15.72 -25.15
CA LYS A 281 -2.44 -16.27 -25.68
C LYS A 281 -2.62 -17.76 -25.40
N ASP A 282 -1.53 -18.50 -25.32
CA ASP A 282 -1.50 -19.95 -25.15
C ASP A 282 -0.48 -20.30 -24.06
N TYR A 283 -0.94 -20.98 -23.00
CA TYR A 283 -0.09 -21.36 -21.88
C TYR A 283 0.83 -22.54 -22.19
N SER A 284 0.56 -23.30 -23.25
CA SER A 284 1.41 -24.39 -23.74
C SER A 284 2.62 -23.89 -24.54
N LYS A 285 2.62 -22.61 -24.93
CA LYS A 285 3.70 -21.97 -25.68
C LYS A 285 4.39 -20.91 -24.83
N PRO A 286 5.67 -20.59 -25.12
CA PRO A 286 6.34 -19.44 -24.54
C PRO A 286 5.54 -18.15 -24.81
N PRO A 287 5.53 -17.20 -23.88
CA PRO A 287 4.88 -15.91 -24.10
C PRO A 287 5.59 -15.12 -25.20
N SER A 288 4.83 -14.23 -25.86
CA SER A 288 5.38 -13.25 -26.79
C SER A 288 5.92 -12.07 -26.01
N VAL A 289 7.20 -11.74 -26.21
CA VAL A 289 7.85 -10.57 -25.61
C VAL A 289 8.48 -9.74 -26.73
N LYS A 290 7.98 -8.53 -26.95
CA LYS A 290 8.52 -7.56 -27.91
C LYS A 290 9.22 -6.43 -27.13
N PRO A 291 10.54 -6.29 -27.21
CA PRO A 291 11.25 -5.15 -26.64
C PRO A 291 10.82 -3.84 -27.32
N LEU A 292 10.69 -2.77 -26.52
CA LEU A 292 10.41 -1.41 -26.96
C LEU A 292 11.64 -0.56 -26.64
N TRP A 293 12.67 -0.68 -27.49
CA TRP A 293 14.00 -0.06 -27.27
C TRP A 293 13.97 1.47 -27.28
N ASP A 294 12.99 2.05 -27.97
CA ASP A 294 12.84 3.50 -28.12
C ASP A 294 11.76 4.07 -27.18
N PHE A 295 11.33 3.30 -26.17
CA PHE A 295 10.37 3.79 -25.18
C PHE A 295 10.98 4.95 -24.38
N PRO A 296 10.30 6.11 -24.30
CA PRO A 296 10.85 7.31 -23.70
C PRO A 296 10.93 7.23 -22.17
N GLU A 297 11.77 8.09 -21.60
CA GLU A 297 11.82 8.30 -20.17
C GLU A 297 10.71 9.25 -19.72
N LEU A 298 9.89 8.83 -18.76
CA LEU A 298 8.73 9.60 -18.29
C LEU A 298 8.81 9.87 -16.78
N PRO A 299 8.45 11.08 -16.31
CA PRO A 299 8.50 11.43 -14.89
C PRO A 299 7.42 10.68 -14.10
N LEU A 300 7.81 9.90 -13.10
CA LEU A 300 6.90 8.99 -12.40
C LEU A 300 7.03 9.10 -10.88
N LEU A 301 5.91 9.34 -10.21
CA LEU A 301 5.82 9.18 -8.76
C LEU A 301 5.29 7.78 -8.44
N LEU A 302 6.07 7.00 -7.71
CA LEU A 302 5.68 5.69 -7.21
C LEU A 302 5.30 5.82 -5.73
N VAL A 303 4.15 5.27 -5.36
CA VAL A 303 3.68 5.29 -3.96
C VAL A 303 3.33 3.87 -3.53
N ASP A 304 4.02 3.37 -2.51
CA ASP A 304 3.66 2.13 -1.82
C ASP A 304 2.65 2.43 -0.72
N THR A 305 1.48 1.80 -0.82
CA THR A 305 0.40 1.92 0.16
C THR A 305 0.70 1.27 1.50
N ARG A 306 1.81 0.52 1.61
CA ARG A 306 2.18 -0.32 2.77
C ARG A 306 1.11 -1.34 3.13
N THR A 307 0.19 -1.61 2.21
CA THR A 307 -0.91 -2.54 2.38
C THR A 307 -0.49 -3.90 1.86
N ALA A 308 -0.46 -4.89 2.75
CA ALA A 308 -0.20 -6.27 2.38
C ALA A 308 -1.25 -6.75 1.37
N LYS A 309 -0.81 -7.52 0.36
CA LYS A 309 -1.67 -8.04 -0.69
C LYS A 309 -1.29 -9.48 -1.05
N SER A 310 -2.26 -10.22 -1.58
CA SER A 310 -2.03 -11.54 -2.16
C SER A 310 -2.28 -11.50 -3.67
N THR A 311 -1.21 -11.58 -4.46
CA THR A 311 -1.30 -11.61 -5.93
C THR A 311 -2.18 -12.77 -6.41
N SER A 312 -2.05 -13.94 -5.79
CA SER A 312 -2.87 -15.10 -6.16
C SER A 312 -4.35 -14.88 -5.83
N ALA A 313 -4.67 -14.24 -4.71
CA ALA A 313 -6.05 -13.93 -4.36
C ALA A 313 -6.70 -12.94 -5.35
N GLU A 314 -5.97 -11.90 -5.77
CA GLU A 314 -6.48 -10.92 -6.74
C GLU A 314 -6.66 -11.54 -8.14
N VAL A 315 -5.71 -12.37 -8.59
CA VAL A 315 -5.85 -13.10 -9.87
C VAL A 315 -7.04 -14.06 -9.82
N GLU A 316 -7.19 -14.78 -8.71
CA GLU A 316 -8.30 -15.71 -8.49
C GLU A 316 -9.65 -14.98 -8.43
N LYS A 317 -9.70 -13.79 -7.83
CA LYS A 317 -10.88 -12.92 -7.80
C LYS A 317 -11.33 -12.56 -9.21
N VAL A 318 -10.42 -12.12 -10.07
CA VAL A 318 -10.73 -11.79 -11.48
C VAL A 318 -11.16 -13.03 -12.26
N ARG A 319 -10.50 -14.18 -12.03
CA ARG A 319 -10.90 -15.46 -12.64
C ARG A 319 -12.34 -15.83 -12.30
N LYS A 320 -12.70 -15.82 -11.00
CA LYS A 320 -14.06 -16.10 -10.53
C LYS A 320 -15.08 -15.11 -11.09
N LEU A 321 -14.75 -13.82 -11.12
CA LEU A 321 -15.63 -12.79 -11.69
C LEU A 321 -15.88 -13.05 -13.19
N LYS A 322 -14.84 -13.42 -13.94
CA LYS A 322 -14.95 -13.80 -15.35
C LYS A 322 -15.81 -15.04 -15.56
N GLU A 323 -15.70 -16.04 -14.70
CA GLU A 323 -16.51 -17.26 -14.77
C GLU A 323 -18.00 -16.98 -14.49
N ALA A 324 -18.28 -16.12 -13.51
CA ALA A 324 -19.65 -15.70 -13.20
C ALA A 324 -20.27 -14.82 -14.29
N HIS A 325 -19.48 -13.93 -14.90
CA HIS A 325 -19.95 -12.92 -15.86
C HIS A 325 -19.06 -12.83 -17.11
N PRO A 326 -18.99 -13.89 -17.94
CA PRO A 326 -17.97 -14.02 -18.99
C PRO A 326 -18.05 -12.97 -20.09
N LYS A 327 -19.25 -12.56 -20.50
CA LYS A 327 -19.42 -11.51 -21.52
C LYS A 327 -19.01 -10.14 -21.00
N LEU A 328 -19.48 -9.77 -19.80
CA LEU A 328 -19.20 -8.47 -19.18
C LEU A 328 -17.71 -8.32 -18.88
N VAL A 329 -17.13 -9.28 -18.16
CA VAL A 329 -15.71 -9.22 -17.80
C VAL A 329 -14.84 -9.39 -19.03
N GLY A 330 -15.25 -10.20 -20.02
CA GLY A 330 -14.60 -10.27 -21.32
C GLY A 330 -14.49 -8.89 -21.98
N SER A 331 -15.58 -8.11 -22.03
CA SER A 331 -15.57 -6.76 -22.57
C SER A 331 -14.68 -5.78 -21.78
N ILE A 332 -14.59 -5.92 -20.45
CA ILE A 332 -13.67 -5.12 -19.63
C ILE A 332 -12.21 -5.45 -20.00
N LEU A 333 -11.87 -6.74 -20.11
CA LEU A 333 -10.52 -7.18 -20.48
C LEU A 333 -10.16 -6.77 -21.92
N ASP A 334 -11.12 -6.79 -22.84
CA ASP A 334 -10.96 -6.27 -24.20
C ASP A 334 -10.74 -4.75 -24.20
N ALA A 335 -11.40 -4.01 -23.30
CA ALA A 335 -11.18 -2.58 -23.15
C ALA A 335 -9.79 -2.27 -22.61
N VAL A 336 -9.29 -3.03 -21.62
CA VAL A 336 -7.91 -2.90 -21.12
C VAL A 336 -6.91 -3.16 -22.24
N ASP A 337 -7.13 -4.18 -23.07
CA ASP A 337 -6.28 -4.48 -24.24
C ASP A 337 -6.20 -3.30 -25.21
N LYS A 338 -7.34 -2.67 -25.52
CA LYS A 338 -7.41 -1.46 -26.36
C LYS A 338 -6.68 -0.27 -25.73
N VAL A 339 -6.82 -0.08 -24.42
CA VAL A 339 -6.09 0.97 -23.68
C VAL A 339 -4.58 0.73 -23.78
N THR A 340 -4.12 -0.51 -23.62
CA THR A 340 -2.71 -0.88 -23.76
C THR A 340 -2.19 -0.57 -25.17
N THR A 341 -2.91 -0.96 -26.22
CA THR A 341 -2.48 -0.69 -27.61
C THR A 341 -2.49 0.79 -27.93
N SER A 342 -3.52 1.53 -27.53
CA SER A 342 -3.59 2.98 -27.76
C SER A 342 -2.53 3.75 -26.98
N ALA A 343 -2.16 3.31 -25.78
CA ALA A 343 -1.06 3.92 -25.03
C ALA A 343 0.27 3.75 -25.76
N LEU A 344 0.53 2.55 -26.31
CA LEU A 344 1.73 2.33 -27.11
C LEU A 344 1.73 3.18 -28.38
N GLU A 345 0.61 3.20 -29.11
CA GLU A 345 0.48 3.98 -30.35
C GLU A 345 0.73 5.47 -30.09
N LEU A 346 0.27 6.03 -28.98
CA LEU A 346 0.55 7.43 -28.63
C LEU A 346 2.03 7.68 -28.35
N ILE A 347 2.68 6.77 -27.62
CA ILE A 347 4.08 6.89 -27.23
C ILE A 347 5.02 6.70 -28.43
N GLU A 348 4.67 5.84 -29.39
CA GLU A 348 5.48 5.55 -30.59
C GLU A 348 5.34 6.62 -31.69
N ARG A 349 4.55 7.69 -31.49
CA ARG A 349 4.43 8.76 -32.49
C ARG A 349 5.69 9.63 -32.55
N ASP A 350 6.08 10.02 -33.77
CA ASP A 350 7.22 10.93 -34.00
C ASP A 350 7.05 12.31 -33.35
N ASP A 351 5.81 12.74 -33.08
CA ASP A 351 5.47 14.01 -32.43
C ASP A 351 5.27 13.89 -30.90
N PHE A 352 5.58 12.74 -30.30
CA PHE A 352 5.49 12.56 -28.86
C PHE A 352 6.64 13.28 -28.13
N ASP A 353 6.29 14.24 -27.28
CA ASP A 353 7.25 15.03 -26.49
C ASP A 353 7.04 14.76 -24.98
N THR A 354 8.10 14.31 -24.31
CA THR A 354 8.08 13.97 -22.87
C THR A 354 7.93 15.20 -21.97
N GLU A 355 8.23 16.39 -22.47
CA GLU A 355 8.09 17.65 -21.74
C GLU A 355 6.76 18.36 -22.05
N SER A 356 6.04 17.89 -23.07
CA SER A 356 4.75 18.45 -23.48
C SER A 356 3.60 17.91 -22.63
N GLU A 357 2.84 18.82 -22.02
CA GLU A 357 1.64 18.43 -21.26
C GLU A 357 0.60 17.75 -22.17
N GLU A 358 0.51 18.14 -23.44
CA GLU A 358 -0.47 17.56 -24.38
C GLU A 358 -0.15 16.09 -24.68
N SER A 359 1.11 15.78 -24.98
CA SER A 359 1.56 14.41 -25.23
C SER A 359 1.40 13.52 -24.00
N LEU A 360 1.82 14.02 -22.82
CA LEU A 360 1.66 13.29 -21.56
C LEU A 360 0.19 13.12 -21.15
N ARG A 361 -0.68 14.09 -21.46
CA ARG A 361 -2.10 14.03 -21.15
C ARG A 361 -2.79 12.85 -21.83
N GLY A 362 -2.48 12.58 -23.09
CA GLY A 362 -3.06 11.43 -23.80
C GLY A 362 -2.76 10.11 -23.11
N VAL A 363 -1.51 9.91 -22.68
CA VAL A 363 -1.09 8.71 -21.92
C VAL A 363 -1.72 8.69 -20.52
N GLY A 364 -1.74 9.82 -19.83
CA GLY A 364 -2.32 9.95 -18.49
C GLY A 364 -3.83 9.70 -18.45
N GLU A 365 -4.59 10.16 -19.45
CA GLU A 365 -6.02 9.86 -19.58
C GLU A 365 -6.27 8.36 -19.77
N LEU A 366 -5.45 7.69 -20.58
CA LEU A 366 -5.48 6.23 -20.72
C LEU A 366 -5.12 5.51 -19.41
N MET A 367 -4.18 6.03 -18.62
CA MET A 367 -3.87 5.49 -17.29
C MET A 367 -5.08 5.57 -16.35
N ASN A 368 -5.79 6.70 -16.33
CA ASN A 368 -7.01 6.87 -15.53
C ASN A 368 -8.14 5.93 -16.00
N ILE A 369 -8.32 5.78 -17.31
CA ILE A 369 -9.30 4.82 -17.88
C ILE A 369 -8.93 3.39 -17.47
N ASN A 370 -7.67 2.99 -17.61
CA ASN A 370 -7.21 1.66 -17.19
C ASN A 370 -7.49 1.44 -15.69
N HIS A 371 -7.22 2.45 -14.86
CA HIS A 371 -7.53 2.35 -13.43
C HIS A 371 -9.02 2.11 -13.16
N GLY A 372 -9.92 2.85 -13.80
CA GLY A 372 -11.36 2.62 -13.68
C GLY A 372 -11.81 1.23 -14.13
N LEU A 373 -11.17 0.67 -15.16
CA LEU A 373 -11.40 -0.72 -15.59
C LEU A 373 -10.90 -1.72 -14.55
N LEU A 374 -9.75 -1.48 -13.92
CA LEU A 374 -9.21 -2.31 -12.84
C LEU A 374 -10.07 -2.23 -11.57
N VAL A 375 -10.61 -1.07 -11.23
CA VAL A 375 -11.62 -0.91 -10.17
C VAL A 375 -12.85 -1.77 -10.48
N SER A 376 -13.31 -1.76 -11.74
CA SER A 376 -14.45 -2.57 -12.20
C SER A 376 -14.19 -4.08 -12.14
N LEU A 377 -12.92 -4.52 -12.20
CA LEU A 377 -12.52 -5.91 -11.97
C LEU A 377 -12.43 -6.28 -10.48
N GLY A 378 -12.63 -5.32 -9.57
CA GLY A 378 -12.63 -5.55 -8.12
C GLY A 378 -11.23 -5.69 -7.51
N VAL A 379 -10.20 -5.23 -8.23
CA VAL A 379 -8.79 -5.36 -7.81
C VAL A 379 -8.19 -4.05 -7.27
N SER A 380 -8.97 -2.98 -7.12
CA SER A 380 -8.49 -1.78 -6.41
C SER A 380 -8.62 -1.92 -4.89
N HIS A 381 -8.15 -0.92 -4.15
CA HIS A 381 -8.17 -0.86 -2.69
C HIS A 381 -8.39 0.59 -2.22
N PRO A 382 -9.09 0.85 -1.09
CA PRO A 382 -9.31 2.21 -0.60
C PRO A 382 -8.03 3.04 -0.47
N ARG A 383 -6.93 2.45 -0.02
CA ARG A 383 -5.63 3.15 0.07
C ARG A 383 -5.05 3.53 -1.29
N LEU A 384 -5.33 2.79 -2.37
CA LEU A 384 -4.93 3.15 -3.74
C LEU A 384 -5.82 4.30 -4.27
N GLU A 385 -7.13 4.22 -4.03
CA GLU A 385 -8.08 5.29 -4.40
C GLU A 385 -7.73 6.60 -3.68
N ARG A 386 -7.30 6.53 -2.42
CA ARG A 386 -6.86 7.68 -1.65
C ARG A 386 -5.62 8.36 -2.24
N VAL A 387 -4.61 7.58 -2.68
CA VAL A 387 -3.43 8.17 -3.37
C VAL A 387 -3.88 8.88 -4.65
N ARG A 388 -4.74 8.24 -5.44
CA ARG A 388 -5.29 8.85 -6.65
C ARG A 388 -6.07 10.13 -6.35
N GLU A 389 -6.92 10.13 -5.33
CA GLU A 389 -7.67 11.31 -4.88
C GLU A 389 -6.76 12.47 -4.51
N LEU A 390 -5.70 12.22 -3.72
CA LEU A 390 -4.74 13.23 -3.30
C LEU A 390 -3.99 13.85 -4.50
N VAL A 391 -3.57 13.01 -5.45
CA VAL A 391 -2.89 13.47 -6.67
C VAL A 391 -3.85 14.26 -7.57
N ASP A 392 -5.06 13.75 -7.79
CA ASP A 392 -6.08 14.36 -8.65
C ASP A 392 -6.53 15.72 -8.08
N HIS A 393 -6.76 15.81 -6.76
CA HIS A 393 -7.19 17.04 -6.08
C HIS A 393 -6.18 18.18 -6.23
N GLU A 394 -4.89 17.88 -6.13
CA GLU A 394 -3.83 18.87 -6.31
C GLU A 394 -3.49 19.11 -7.79
N GLY A 395 -4.01 18.28 -8.70
CA GLY A 395 -3.72 18.34 -10.14
C GLY A 395 -2.26 18.03 -10.45
N ILE A 396 -1.67 17.06 -9.75
CA ILE A 396 -0.24 16.72 -9.84
C ILE A 396 0.06 15.81 -11.05
N GLY A 397 -0.85 14.90 -11.37
CA GLY A 397 -0.59 13.88 -12.38
C GLY A 397 -1.80 13.00 -12.66
N TRP A 398 -1.54 11.86 -13.29
CA TRP A 398 -2.53 10.82 -13.56
C TRP A 398 -2.11 9.53 -12.87
N THR A 399 -2.97 9.01 -12.00
CA THR A 399 -2.63 7.92 -11.08
C THR A 399 -3.37 6.65 -11.40
N LYS A 400 -2.66 5.52 -11.34
CA LYS A 400 -3.26 4.19 -11.36
C LYS A 400 -2.51 3.22 -10.46
N LEU A 401 -3.20 2.18 -10.01
CA LEU A 401 -2.55 1.02 -9.39
C LEU A 401 -1.56 0.36 -10.36
N THR A 402 -0.55 -0.35 -9.85
CA THR A 402 0.34 -1.19 -10.67
C THR A 402 0.51 -2.59 -10.08
N GLY A 403 0.58 -3.59 -10.95
CA GLY A 403 0.63 -5.00 -10.56
C GLY A 403 -0.74 -5.56 -10.15
N ALA A 404 -0.75 -6.46 -9.18
CA ALA A 404 -1.95 -7.22 -8.80
C ALA A 404 -3.12 -6.40 -8.22
N GLY A 405 -2.88 -5.19 -7.70
CA GLY A 405 -3.89 -4.44 -6.95
C GLY A 405 -4.13 -5.01 -5.54
N GLY A 406 -5.28 -4.69 -4.94
CA GLY A 406 -5.65 -5.07 -3.56
C GLY A 406 -4.81 -4.40 -2.47
N GLY A 407 -4.00 -3.40 -2.82
CA GLY A 407 -2.93 -2.82 -2.01
C GLY A 407 -1.67 -2.62 -2.84
N GLY A 408 -0.49 -2.75 -2.25
CA GLY A 408 0.80 -2.58 -2.96
C GLY A 408 1.00 -1.15 -3.49
N CYS A 409 1.53 -1.00 -4.70
CA CYS A 409 1.92 0.31 -5.24
C CYS A 409 0.94 0.91 -6.26
N SER A 410 0.92 2.23 -6.32
CA SER A 410 0.39 3.02 -7.43
C SER A 410 1.50 3.78 -8.14
N ILE A 411 1.30 4.05 -9.43
CA ILE A 411 2.16 4.89 -10.25
C ILE A 411 1.39 6.14 -10.68
N THR A 412 2.07 7.28 -10.67
CA THR A 412 1.54 8.57 -11.08
C THR A 412 2.43 9.14 -12.17
N LEU A 413 1.89 9.36 -13.37
CA LEU A 413 2.55 10.13 -14.41
C LEU A 413 2.45 11.62 -14.05
N LEU A 414 3.59 12.25 -13.79
CA LEU A 414 3.63 13.64 -13.34
C LEU A 414 3.38 14.60 -14.51
N ARG A 415 2.63 15.68 -14.25
CA ARG A 415 2.49 16.78 -15.22
C ARG A 415 3.80 17.58 -15.31
N PRO A 416 4.12 18.16 -16.48
CA PRO A 416 5.23 19.10 -16.58
C PRO A 416 5.01 20.33 -15.69
N GLY A 417 6.08 20.82 -15.06
CA GLY A 417 6.06 22.07 -14.31
C GLY A 417 5.21 22.08 -13.03
N VAL A 418 4.90 20.92 -12.43
CA VAL A 418 4.19 20.85 -11.15
C VAL A 418 4.93 21.67 -10.09
N PRO A 419 4.28 22.65 -9.42
CA PRO A 419 4.94 23.45 -8.40
C PRO A 419 5.44 22.59 -7.24
N ARG A 420 6.70 22.82 -6.83
CA ARG A 420 7.33 22.10 -5.71
C ARG A 420 6.49 22.14 -4.43
N SER A 421 5.81 23.25 -4.15
CA SER A 421 4.91 23.38 -3.00
C SER A 421 3.72 22.41 -3.01
N LYS A 422 3.23 22.02 -4.20
CA LYS A 422 2.16 21.01 -4.33
C LYS A 422 2.70 19.61 -4.08
N LEU A 423 3.89 19.30 -4.61
CA LEU A 423 4.58 18.05 -4.31
C LEU A 423 4.86 17.94 -2.80
N GLU A 424 5.48 18.94 -2.18
CA GLU A 424 5.74 18.97 -0.73
C GLU A 424 4.46 18.82 0.13
N LYS A 425 3.32 19.32 -0.37
CA LYS A 425 2.02 19.11 0.29
C LYS A 425 1.56 17.66 0.17
N LEU A 426 1.59 17.09 -1.04
CA LEU A 426 1.26 15.69 -1.27
C LEU A 426 2.16 14.78 -0.43
N GLU A 427 3.46 15.05 -0.39
CA GLU A 427 4.45 14.26 0.34
C GLU A 427 4.15 14.21 1.83
N ARG A 428 3.85 15.36 2.44
CA ARG A 428 3.45 15.43 3.84
C ARG A 428 2.16 14.65 4.10
N GLN A 429 1.18 14.74 3.21
CA GLN A 429 -0.07 13.97 3.34
C GLN A 429 0.16 12.46 3.20
N LEU A 430 1.02 12.05 2.27
CA LEU A 430 1.41 10.66 2.09
C LEU A 430 2.12 10.15 3.36
N GLU A 431 3.04 10.92 3.94
CA GLU A 431 3.75 10.55 5.18
C GLU A 431 2.80 10.47 6.38
N GLU A 432 1.94 11.47 6.58
CA GLU A 432 0.92 11.51 7.65
C GLU A 432 -0.04 10.30 7.57
N GLU A 433 -0.39 9.84 6.37
CA GLU A 433 -1.28 8.69 6.15
C GLU A 433 -0.52 7.34 6.03
N GLY A 434 0.79 7.32 6.30
CA GLY A 434 1.62 6.11 6.37
C GLY A 434 1.95 5.47 5.02
N TYR A 435 1.93 6.26 3.94
CA TYR A 435 2.39 5.84 2.62
C TYR A 435 3.91 6.00 2.50
N GLN A 436 4.53 5.21 1.62
CA GLN A 436 5.94 5.40 1.26
C GLN A 436 6.06 5.86 -0.18
N LYS A 437 6.65 7.05 -0.39
CA LYS A 437 6.90 7.60 -1.72
C LYS A 437 8.27 7.19 -2.25
N PHE A 438 8.36 7.09 -3.57
CA PHE A 438 9.61 6.97 -4.31
C PHE A 438 9.53 7.83 -5.55
N GLU A 439 10.49 8.74 -5.69
CA GLU A 439 10.70 9.48 -6.93
C GLU A 439 11.48 8.59 -7.89
N THR A 440 10.95 8.42 -9.10
CA THR A 440 11.54 7.54 -10.10
C THR A 440 11.23 8.03 -11.51
N THR A 441 11.99 7.53 -12.48
CA THR A 441 11.71 7.70 -13.90
C THR A 441 11.21 6.36 -14.44
N LEU A 442 10.18 6.39 -15.28
CA LEU A 442 9.70 5.23 -16.04
C LEU A 442 10.50 5.13 -17.33
N GLY A 443 10.84 3.92 -17.79
CA GLY A 443 11.53 3.71 -19.07
C GLY A 443 13.04 3.93 -19.02
N CYS A 444 13.67 3.79 -17.86
CA CYS A 444 15.12 3.95 -17.71
C CYS A 444 15.93 2.84 -18.38
N ASP A 445 17.24 2.98 -18.45
CA ASP A 445 18.11 1.95 -19.03
C ASP A 445 18.21 0.68 -18.17
N GLY A 446 18.47 -0.45 -18.86
CA GLY A 446 18.52 -1.80 -18.31
C GLY A 446 19.75 -2.08 -17.47
N VAL A 447 20.33 -3.27 -17.60
CA VAL A 447 21.56 -3.63 -16.88
C VAL A 447 22.68 -2.62 -17.16
N GLY A 448 23.33 -2.15 -16.11
CA GLY A 448 24.45 -1.22 -16.19
C GLY A 448 25.69 -1.80 -15.51
N VAL A 449 26.87 -1.51 -16.04
CA VAL A 449 28.15 -1.98 -15.51
C VAL A 449 29.11 -0.80 -15.39
N LEU A 450 29.68 -0.59 -14.21
CA LEU A 450 30.81 0.31 -13.99
C LEU A 450 32.09 -0.51 -13.88
N TRP A 451 32.95 -0.37 -14.89
CA TRP A 451 34.17 -1.16 -15.04
C TRP A 451 35.38 -0.29 -15.41
N PRO A 452 36.37 -0.10 -14.51
CA PRO A 452 36.36 -0.42 -13.08
C PRO A 452 35.30 0.41 -12.32
N ALA A 453 35.02 0.06 -11.05
CA ALA A 453 34.06 0.78 -10.20
C ALA A 453 34.59 2.16 -9.78
N VAL A 454 34.62 3.10 -10.72
CA VAL A 454 35.13 4.46 -10.51
C VAL A 454 34.05 5.47 -10.90
N LEU A 455 33.74 6.40 -10.00
CA LEU A 455 32.82 7.51 -10.25
C LEU A 455 33.59 8.71 -10.79
N ARG A 456 33.05 9.31 -11.85
CA ARG A 456 33.54 10.56 -12.43
C ARG A 456 32.45 11.60 -12.29
N ASN A 457 32.69 12.63 -11.49
CA ASN A 457 31.67 13.55 -10.99
C ASN A 457 31.78 14.98 -11.58
N GLY A 458 32.56 15.18 -12.63
CA GLY A 458 32.79 16.47 -13.28
C GLY A 458 33.61 17.47 -12.47
N MET A 459 34.38 16.99 -11.48
CA MET A 459 35.27 17.81 -10.62
C MET A 459 36.74 17.60 -11.01
N ASP A 460 37.65 18.45 -10.52
CA ASP A 460 39.10 18.39 -10.82
C ASP A 460 39.73 16.98 -10.60
N GLN A 461 39.13 16.14 -9.75
CA GLN A 461 39.52 14.74 -9.49
C GLN A 461 39.27 13.78 -10.68
N ASP A 462 38.46 14.17 -11.66
CA ASP A 462 38.24 13.36 -12.88
C ASP A 462 39.45 13.40 -13.81
N GLU A 463 40.25 14.47 -13.75
CA GLU A 463 41.54 14.57 -14.47
C GLU A 463 42.61 13.63 -13.87
N GLU A 464 42.43 13.21 -12.61
CA GLU A 464 43.30 12.24 -11.90
C GLU A 464 42.76 10.80 -11.89
N GLY A 465 41.65 10.53 -12.60
CA GLY A 465 41.14 9.17 -12.82
C GLY A 465 39.80 8.83 -12.17
N GLY A 466 39.24 9.70 -11.31
CA GLY A 466 37.94 9.53 -10.63
C GLY A 466 38.02 8.83 -9.25
N MET A 467 36.92 8.83 -8.50
CA MET A 467 36.83 8.23 -7.16
C MET A 467 36.52 6.73 -7.22
N GLU A 468 37.41 5.87 -6.70
CA GLU A 468 37.19 4.42 -6.62
C GLU A 468 36.11 4.08 -5.57
N ILE A 469 35.12 3.28 -5.98
CA ILE A 469 34.10 2.73 -5.09
C ILE A 469 34.66 1.47 -4.42
N ASP A 470 35.19 1.65 -3.21
CA ASP A 470 35.55 0.54 -2.33
C ASP A 470 34.34 0.04 -1.50
N LEU A 471 34.54 -1.08 -0.79
CA LEU A 471 33.49 -1.70 0.02
C LEU A 471 32.98 -0.79 1.15
N GLU A 472 33.86 0.02 1.75
CA GLU A 472 33.51 0.89 2.87
C GLU A 472 32.62 2.05 2.41
N ASN A 473 32.99 2.68 1.29
CA ASN A 473 32.21 3.73 0.64
C ASN A 473 30.88 3.20 0.11
N PHE A 474 30.86 2.00 -0.46
CA PHE A 474 29.62 1.36 -0.93
C PHE A 474 28.64 1.06 0.23
N LEU A 475 29.14 0.60 1.38
CA LEU A 475 28.29 0.33 2.55
C LEU A 475 27.80 1.60 3.24
N ARG A 476 28.59 2.68 3.25
CA ARG A 476 28.23 3.98 3.83
C ARG A 476 27.25 4.81 3.01
N ALA A 477 27.01 4.45 1.75
CA ALA A 477 26.06 5.19 0.91
C ALA A 477 24.64 5.13 1.52
N GLU A 478 24.06 6.31 1.76
CA GLU A 478 22.68 6.51 2.23
C GLU A 478 21.85 7.17 1.14
N GLY A 479 20.73 6.55 0.75
CA GLY A 479 19.77 7.13 -0.20
C GLY A 479 20.26 7.29 -1.64
N ASN A 480 19.49 8.04 -2.45
CA ASN A 480 19.74 8.30 -3.87
C ASN A 480 20.61 9.55 -4.13
N GLU A 481 21.11 10.23 -3.09
CA GLU A 481 21.89 11.47 -3.23
C GLU A 481 23.34 11.26 -2.79
N ALA A 482 24.23 11.04 -3.75
CA ALA A 482 25.67 11.12 -3.53
C ALA A 482 26.14 12.57 -3.73
N THR A 483 26.10 13.40 -2.69
CA THR A 483 26.97 14.59 -2.58
C THR A 483 27.19 14.95 -1.10
N PRO A 484 28.43 15.00 -0.58
CA PRO A 484 28.66 15.25 0.84
C PRO A 484 28.64 16.76 1.17
N PRO A 485 27.95 17.21 2.24
CA PRO A 485 28.07 18.57 2.72
C PRO A 485 29.33 18.76 3.59
N THR A 486 29.90 19.94 3.43
CA THR A 486 31.14 20.46 4.02
C THR A 486 31.06 20.59 5.54
N GLN A 487 32.14 20.19 6.23
CA GLN A 487 32.33 20.42 7.67
C GLN A 487 32.41 21.91 8.00
N THR A 488 31.82 22.34 9.12
CA THR A 488 32.32 23.50 9.86
C THR A 488 32.00 23.46 11.36
N GLN A 489 33.08 23.24 12.12
CA GLN A 489 33.51 23.82 13.39
C GLN A 489 32.51 24.13 14.54
N GLN A 490 32.86 23.53 15.68
CA GLN A 490 32.41 23.86 17.04
C GLN A 490 32.86 25.26 17.47
N ALA A 491 31.97 25.97 18.17
CA ALA A 491 32.34 27.04 19.09
C ALA A 491 31.51 26.92 20.38
N THR A 492 32.20 26.81 21.50
CA THR A 492 31.67 26.76 22.87
C THR A 492 31.34 28.16 23.39
N THR A 493 30.14 28.38 23.95
CA THR A 493 29.90 29.42 24.95
C THR A 493 28.88 28.96 26.01
N SER A 494 29.09 29.43 27.24
CA SER A 494 28.47 29.01 28.51
C SER A 494 26.96 29.18 28.58
N ALA A 495 26.27 28.14 29.05
CA ALA A 495 24.82 28.05 29.12
C ALA A 495 24.19 28.95 30.22
N PRO A 496 23.01 29.56 29.98
CA PRO A 496 22.16 30.16 31.00
C PRO A 496 21.49 29.07 31.88
N PRO A 497 20.89 29.42 33.03
CA PRO A 497 20.28 28.44 33.92
C PRO A 497 19.14 27.65 33.24
N PRO A 498 18.95 26.38 33.61
CA PRO A 498 18.04 25.47 32.91
C PRO A 498 16.56 25.90 33.07
N PRO A 499 15.75 25.75 32.02
CA PRO A 499 14.33 26.09 32.07
C PRO A 499 13.55 25.11 32.96
N GLU A 500 12.72 25.63 33.86
CA GLU A 500 11.95 24.84 34.86
C GLU A 500 10.67 24.19 34.32
N THR A 501 10.25 24.48 33.08
CA THR A 501 9.04 23.88 32.46
C THR A 501 9.25 23.56 30.97
N ILE A 502 8.47 22.62 30.42
CA ILE A 502 8.46 22.29 28.98
C ILE A 502 8.12 23.54 28.15
N ALA A 503 7.24 24.41 28.65
CA ALA A 503 6.91 25.68 28.02
C ALA A 503 8.11 26.64 27.97
N ALA A 504 8.91 26.72 29.04
CA ALA A 504 10.13 27.54 29.06
C ALA A 504 11.21 27.00 28.12
N ARG A 505 11.34 25.67 28.00
CA ARG A 505 12.22 25.01 27.02
C ARG A 505 11.77 25.31 25.58
N SER A 506 10.48 25.16 25.29
CA SER A 506 9.91 25.45 23.97
C SER A 506 9.95 26.95 23.63
N ALA A 507 9.81 27.84 24.61
CA ALA A 507 9.95 29.28 24.43
C ALA A 507 11.39 29.69 24.11
N ALA A 508 12.40 29.07 24.75
CA ALA A 508 13.80 29.26 24.41
C ALA A 508 14.11 28.81 22.98
N PHE A 509 13.62 27.62 22.59
CA PHE A 509 13.73 27.11 21.21
C PHE A 509 13.01 28.01 20.18
N THR A 510 11.86 28.58 20.57
CA THR A 510 11.11 29.53 19.72
C THR A 510 11.85 30.87 19.57
N ALA A 511 12.57 31.32 20.61
CA ALA A 511 13.36 32.54 20.56
C ALA A 511 14.63 32.39 19.71
N GLU A 512 15.24 31.19 19.68
CA GLU A 512 16.36 30.85 18.78
C GLU A 512 15.92 30.72 17.31
N SER A 513 14.77 30.10 17.07
CA SER A 513 14.23 29.91 15.71
C SER A 513 13.59 31.16 15.10
N ARG A 514 13.48 32.27 15.84
CA ARG A 514 12.88 33.55 15.37
C ARG A 514 13.81 34.75 15.62
N PRO A 515 14.98 34.79 14.97
CA PRO A 515 16.03 35.76 15.26
C PRO A 515 15.58 37.22 15.03
N PHE A 516 14.77 37.50 14.00
CA PHE A 516 14.32 38.86 13.68
C PHE A 516 13.28 39.42 14.67
N GLU A 517 12.40 38.57 15.21
CA GLU A 517 11.40 38.97 16.21
C GLU A 517 12.08 39.27 17.57
N SER A 518 13.08 38.45 17.92
CA SER A 518 13.91 38.61 19.12
C SER A 518 14.86 39.82 19.03
N ALA A 519 15.47 40.07 17.87
CA ALA A 519 16.34 41.23 17.63
C ALA A 519 15.56 42.56 17.59
N ALA A 520 14.37 42.59 16.99
CA ALA A 520 13.49 43.76 17.01
C ALA A 520 13.02 44.12 18.43
N ALA A 521 12.74 43.12 19.26
CA ALA A 521 12.33 43.31 20.66
C ALA A 521 13.47 43.83 21.55
N LYS A 522 14.72 43.43 21.27
CA LYS A 522 15.91 43.86 22.02
C LYS A 522 16.46 45.23 21.61
N SER A 523 16.41 45.57 20.33
CA SER A 523 17.21 46.68 19.75
C SER A 523 16.40 47.69 18.93
N GLY A 524 15.11 47.41 18.71
CA GLY A 524 14.21 48.24 17.90
C GLY A 524 14.18 47.85 16.42
N ILE A 525 13.09 48.19 15.71
CA ILE A 525 12.88 47.78 14.31
C ILE A 525 13.84 48.51 13.36
N ALA A 526 14.18 49.77 13.66
CA ALA A 526 15.05 50.59 12.84
C ALA A 526 16.51 50.08 12.75
N SER A 527 16.93 49.20 13.67
CA SER A 527 18.25 48.59 13.64
C SER A 527 18.31 47.32 12.78
N LEU A 528 17.17 46.85 12.24
CA LEU A 528 17.14 45.72 11.30
C LEU A 528 17.47 46.19 9.87
N PRO A 529 18.09 45.33 9.03
CA PRO A 529 18.21 45.54 7.58
C PRO A 529 16.84 45.75 6.90
N ARG A 530 16.77 46.48 5.77
CA ARG A 530 15.48 46.86 5.13
C ARG A 530 14.60 45.68 4.69
N ASP A 531 15.22 44.63 4.19
CA ASP A 531 14.59 43.34 3.85
C ASP A 531 14.04 42.64 5.10
N ALA A 532 14.78 42.66 6.21
CA ALA A 532 14.34 42.14 7.49
C ALA A 532 13.20 42.98 8.12
N GLN A 533 13.16 44.30 7.89
CA GLN A 533 12.06 45.16 8.30
C GLN A 533 10.76 44.81 7.55
N ALA A 534 10.83 44.57 6.25
CA ALA A 534 9.69 44.16 5.42
C ALA A 534 9.16 42.77 5.84
N ALA A 535 10.06 41.80 6.06
CA ALA A 535 9.72 40.47 6.54
C ALA A 535 9.06 40.51 7.93
N TRP A 536 9.60 41.32 8.86
CA TRP A 536 9.03 41.52 10.20
C TRP A 536 7.62 42.13 10.13
N ALA A 537 7.41 43.13 9.27
CA ALA A 537 6.11 43.76 9.09
C ALA A 537 5.06 42.83 8.46
N ALA A 538 5.44 42.05 7.44
CA ALA A 538 4.57 41.07 6.80
C ALA A 538 4.15 39.95 7.78
N LEU A 539 5.10 39.41 8.55
CA LEU A 539 4.82 38.41 9.59
C LEU A 539 3.87 38.92 10.68
N ARG A 540 4.01 40.19 11.07
CA ARG A 540 3.15 40.81 12.08
C ARG A 540 1.78 41.20 11.54
N PHE A 541 1.69 41.59 10.27
CA PHE A 541 0.44 41.87 9.56
C PHE A 541 -0.39 40.59 9.33
N ALA A 542 0.26 39.44 9.11
CA ALA A 542 -0.41 38.14 8.98
C ALA A 542 -1.01 37.61 10.30
N ARG A 543 -0.64 38.17 11.46
CA ARG A 543 -1.28 37.84 12.75
C ARG A 543 -2.56 38.65 12.91
N SER A 544 -3.70 37.97 13.07
CA SER A 544 -5.01 38.58 13.29
C SER A 544 -4.97 39.74 14.31
N PRO A 545 -5.65 40.89 14.06
CA PRO A 545 -5.75 42.00 15.01
C PRO A 545 -6.25 41.61 16.41
N ALA A 546 -6.90 40.45 16.55
CA ALA A 546 -7.36 39.93 17.84
C ALA A 546 -6.21 39.47 18.78
N ALA A 547 -5.00 39.23 18.26
CA ALA A 547 -3.83 38.91 19.09
C ALA A 547 -3.09 40.15 19.65
N ALA A 548 -3.52 41.36 19.30
CA ALA A 548 -2.91 42.60 19.78
C ALA A 548 -3.48 43.06 21.13
N ARG A 549 -3.29 42.27 22.20
CA ARG A 549 -3.41 42.78 23.58
C ARG A 549 -2.13 43.42 24.12
N THR A 550 -1.20 43.80 23.26
CA THR A 550 -0.12 44.74 23.58
C THR A 550 -0.32 46.01 22.78
N ARG A 551 -0.76 47.09 23.45
CA ARG A 551 -0.72 48.45 22.87
C ARG A 551 0.74 48.75 22.52
N LEU A 552 1.07 48.80 21.24
CA LEU A 552 2.37 49.29 20.80
C LEU A 552 2.53 50.75 21.24
N PRO A 553 3.72 51.19 21.66
CA PRO A 553 3.99 52.60 21.90
C PRO A 553 3.66 53.44 20.65
N PRO A 554 3.13 54.67 20.79
CA PRO A 554 2.64 55.47 19.65
C PRO A 554 3.68 55.75 18.55
N LYS A 555 4.97 55.67 18.88
CA LYS A 555 6.07 55.80 17.91
C LYS A 555 6.20 54.55 17.02
N VAL A 556 6.16 53.37 17.63
CA VAL A 556 6.24 52.07 16.95
C VAL A 556 5.00 51.80 16.11
N GLN A 557 3.83 52.25 16.58
CA GLN A 557 2.58 52.12 15.85
C GLN A 557 2.58 52.97 14.56
N ARG A 558 3.15 54.18 14.60
CA ARG A 558 3.30 55.04 13.41
C ARG A 558 4.27 54.46 12.40
N GLU A 559 5.42 53.93 12.86
CA GLU A 559 6.40 53.28 11.98
C GLU A 559 5.85 52.01 11.33
N TYR A 560 5.10 51.20 12.09
CA TYR A 560 4.42 50.01 11.57
C TYR A 560 3.43 50.35 10.45
N TRP A 561 2.51 51.30 10.68
CA TRP A 561 1.53 51.68 9.66
C TRP A 561 2.17 52.36 8.44
N LYS A 562 3.29 53.07 8.62
CA LYS A 562 4.07 53.60 7.51
C LYS A 562 4.62 52.48 6.63
N LEU A 563 5.19 51.43 7.23
CA LEU A 563 5.73 50.28 6.50
C LEU A 563 4.64 49.47 5.79
N VAL A 564 3.49 49.26 6.43
CA VAL A 564 2.34 48.55 5.85
C VAL A 564 1.80 49.29 4.62
N ASN A 565 1.72 50.62 4.68
CA ASN A 565 1.29 51.46 3.55
C ASN A 565 2.32 51.48 2.41
N GLU A 566 3.62 51.55 2.73
CA GLU A 566 4.69 51.47 1.73
C GLU A 566 4.75 50.09 1.05
N SER A 567 4.25 49.03 1.70
CA SER A 567 4.34 47.64 1.23
C SER A 567 3.07 47.10 0.55
N SER A 568 2.02 47.92 0.37
CA SER A 568 0.78 47.56 -0.34
C SER A 568 0.06 46.28 0.12
N LEU A 569 0.03 45.98 1.43
CA LEU A 569 -0.57 44.74 1.96
C LEU A 569 -2.11 44.84 2.11
N PRO A 570 -2.91 43.87 1.61
CA PRO A 570 -4.38 43.94 1.60
C PRO A 570 -5.02 43.59 2.96
N ILE A 571 -5.96 44.42 3.43
CA ILE A 571 -6.66 44.25 4.71
C ILE A 571 -7.87 43.31 4.54
N ARG A 572 -7.86 42.11 5.15
CA ARG A 572 -9.04 41.23 5.28
C ARG A 572 -9.47 41.12 6.75
N ALA A 573 -10.76 41.33 7.01
CA ALA A 573 -11.38 41.07 8.31
C ALA A 573 -11.91 39.63 8.38
N LEU A 574 -11.72 38.95 9.52
CA LEU A 574 -12.24 37.61 9.79
C LEU A 574 -13.31 37.61 10.92
N ARG A 575 -14.15 36.56 10.89
CA ARG A 575 -15.39 36.39 11.67
C ARG A 575 -15.14 36.15 13.18
N LYS A 576 -16.12 36.55 13.99
CA LYS A 576 -16.15 36.40 15.46
C LYS A 576 -16.22 34.92 15.90
N ASN A 577 -15.47 34.59 16.94
CA ASN A 577 -15.52 33.37 17.78
C ASN A 577 -14.81 32.11 17.25
N TYR A 578 -13.54 32.24 16.87
CA TYR A 578 -12.68 31.07 16.66
C TYR A 578 -11.65 30.96 17.80
N ASP A 579 -11.60 29.82 18.49
CA ASP A 579 -10.66 29.49 19.56
C ASP A 579 -9.79 28.29 19.14
N TYR A 580 -8.47 28.40 19.33
CA TYR A 580 -7.50 27.33 19.12
C TYR A 580 -6.90 27.00 20.50
N GLY A 581 -7.30 25.87 21.09
CA GLY A 581 -6.94 25.48 22.46
C GLY A 581 -5.43 25.45 22.77
N ALA A 582 -5.10 25.48 24.07
CA ALA A 582 -3.73 25.58 24.59
C ALA A 582 -2.99 24.23 24.68
N ALA A 583 -1.69 24.23 24.37
CA ALA A 583 -0.77 23.12 24.69
C ALA A 583 -0.49 23.08 26.21
N GLY A 584 -0.58 21.89 26.82
CA GLY A 584 -0.55 21.70 28.28
C GLY A 584 0.79 21.99 28.98
N SER A 585 0.70 22.32 30.27
CA SER A 585 1.79 22.65 31.19
C SER A 585 2.29 21.44 32.00
N TYR A 586 3.22 20.64 31.46
CA TYR A 586 3.84 19.53 32.20
C TYR A 586 5.14 19.98 32.92
N GLU A 587 5.31 19.58 34.18
CA GLU A 587 6.51 19.81 35.00
C GLU A 587 7.64 18.83 34.61
N LEU A 588 8.90 19.30 34.58
CA LEU A 588 10.08 18.49 34.20
C LEU A 588 10.29 17.29 35.13
N ALA A 589 10.05 17.45 36.42
CA ALA A 589 10.18 16.36 37.40
C ALA A 589 9.27 15.16 37.09
N ARG A 590 8.08 15.41 36.54
CA ARG A 590 7.13 14.35 36.15
C ARG A 590 7.59 13.59 34.91
N TYR A 591 8.31 14.25 34.02
CA TYR A 591 8.92 13.63 32.84
C TYR A 591 10.18 12.82 33.20
N ASP A 592 11.00 13.34 34.12
CA ASP A 592 12.18 12.62 34.61
C ASP A 592 11.78 11.36 35.40
N ALA A 593 10.74 11.44 36.24
CA ALA A 593 10.17 10.29 36.94
C ALA A 593 9.62 9.23 35.97
N TRP A 594 9.01 9.65 34.85
CA TRP A 594 8.57 8.73 33.80
C TRP A 594 9.77 8.05 33.10
N ARG A 595 10.83 8.81 32.80
CA ARG A 595 12.05 8.30 32.16
C ARG A 595 12.76 7.29 33.05
N GLU A 596 12.87 7.56 34.35
CA GLU A 596 13.49 6.66 35.32
C GLU A 596 12.73 5.33 35.42
N LYS A 597 11.40 5.38 35.56
CA LYS A 597 10.55 4.18 35.54
C LYS A 597 10.71 3.38 34.26
N ARG A 598 10.82 4.04 33.11
CA ARG A 598 11.03 3.38 31.80
C ARG A 598 12.39 2.69 31.72
N THR A 599 13.44 3.30 32.26
CA THR A 599 14.76 2.68 32.36
C THR A 599 14.75 1.43 33.26
N VAL A 600 14.12 1.50 34.43
CA VAL A 600 13.98 0.36 35.34
C VAL A 600 13.25 -0.80 34.66
N LEU A 601 12.14 -0.52 33.97
CA LEU A 601 11.40 -1.54 33.24
C LEU A 601 12.26 -2.28 32.21
N THR A 602 13.05 -1.53 31.42
CA THR A 602 13.95 -2.12 30.42
C THR A 602 15.01 -3.03 31.05
N CYS A 603 15.55 -2.66 32.22
CA CYS A 603 16.50 -3.51 32.94
C CYS A 603 15.88 -4.83 33.42
N LEU A 604 14.67 -4.77 33.98
CA LEU A 604 13.95 -5.98 34.44
C LEU A 604 13.59 -6.91 33.27
N GLU A 605 13.23 -6.35 32.10
CA GLU A 605 12.95 -7.12 30.87
C GLU A 605 14.17 -7.91 30.38
N VAL A 606 15.37 -7.33 30.47
CA VAL A 606 16.62 -8.01 30.12
C VAL A 606 16.90 -9.17 31.09
N GLN A 607 16.77 -8.94 32.40
CA GLN A 607 17.00 -9.98 33.41
C GLN A 607 15.99 -11.14 33.31
N SER A 608 14.72 -10.85 33.02
CA SER A 608 13.70 -11.89 32.80
C SER A 608 13.97 -12.72 31.53
N ARG A 609 14.55 -12.12 30.48
CA ARG A 609 14.99 -12.85 29.29
C ARG A 609 16.14 -13.81 29.61
N GLU A 610 17.15 -13.34 30.34
CA GLU A 610 18.29 -14.17 30.77
C GLU A 610 17.85 -15.36 31.64
N PHE A 611 16.91 -15.15 32.58
CA PHE A 611 16.35 -16.25 33.37
C PHE A 611 15.63 -17.29 32.50
N ARG A 612 14.83 -16.85 31.52
CA ARG A 612 14.11 -17.77 30.61
C ARG A 612 15.07 -18.60 29.75
N GLU A 613 16.13 -17.99 29.24
CA GLU A 613 17.18 -18.68 28.49
C GLU A 613 17.89 -19.73 29.36
N ARG A 614 18.19 -19.38 30.62
CA ARG A 614 18.79 -20.32 31.58
C ARG A 614 17.85 -21.47 31.98
N ARG A 615 16.55 -21.19 32.15
CA ARG A 615 15.50 -22.20 32.39
C ARG A 615 15.36 -23.17 31.21
N ALA A 616 15.44 -22.67 29.99
CA ALA A 616 15.42 -23.50 28.78
C ALA A 616 16.64 -24.44 28.76
N ARG A 617 17.83 -23.92 29.08
CA ARG A 617 19.06 -24.72 29.19
C ARG A 617 18.99 -25.79 30.28
N GLU A 618 18.35 -25.51 31.43
CA GLU A 618 18.06 -26.51 32.46
C GLU A 618 17.16 -27.63 31.94
N ARG A 619 16.04 -27.29 31.28
CA ARG A 619 15.10 -28.27 30.71
C ARG A 619 15.72 -29.15 29.64
N GLU A 620 16.64 -28.59 28.87
CA GLU A 620 17.40 -29.28 27.83
C GLU A 620 18.60 -30.09 28.38
N GLY A 621 18.86 -30.03 29.69
CA GLY A 621 19.97 -30.75 30.32
C GLY A 621 21.35 -30.24 29.90
N VAL A 622 21.44 -28.99 29.45
CA VAL A 622 22.68 -28.37 28.95
C VAL A 622 23.64 -28.17 30.12
N ARG A 623 24.89 -28.59 29.93
CA ARG A 623 25.97 -28.37 30.91
C ARG A 623 26.59 -26.99 30.74
N ASP A 624 26.90 -26.36 31.86
CA ASP A 624 27.63 -25.11 31.87
C ASP A 624 29.05 -25.33 31.34
N ARG A 625 29.50 -24.42 30.48
CA ARG A 625 30.75 -24.58 29.72
C ARG A 625 31.98 -24.33 30.58
N ASP A 626 31.82 -23.58 31.67
CA ASP A 626 32.92 -23.16 32.54
C ASP A 626 33.02 -24.04 33.80
N THR A 627 31.91 -24.60 34.29
CA THR A 627 31.90 -25.47 35.47
C THR A 627 31.70 -26.97 35.17
N GLY A 628 31.19 -27.32 33.98
CA GLY A 628 30.95 -28.72 33.57
C GLY A 628 29.75 -29.38 34.26
N GLU A 629 29.06 -28.66 35.15
CA GLU A 629 27.85 -29.09 35.85
C GLU A 629 26.60 -28.81 35.01
N THR A 630 25.54 -29.60 35.17
CA THR A 630 24.26 -29.34 34.50
C THR A 630 23.69 -28.01 35.00
N VAL A 631 23.20 -27.16 34.09
CA VAL A 631 22.54 -25.91 34.51
C VAL A 631 21.29 -26.27 35.30
N VAL A 632 21.25 -25.89 36.58
CA VAL A 632 20.09 -26.06 37.46
C VAL A 632 19.58 -24.68 37.86
N VAL A 633 18.26 -24.49 37.82
CA VAL A 633 17.55 -23.31 38.31
C VAL A 633 16.93 -23.66 39.65
N THR A 634 17.39 -22.99 40.68
CA THR A 634 16.95 -23.21 42.06
C THR A 634 15.53 -22.66 42.28
N GLU A 635 14.81 -23.22 43.25
CA GLU A 635 13.45 -22.75 43.60
C GLU A 635 13.43 -21.26 43.99
N GLY A 636 14.48 -20.77 44.66
CA GLY A 636 14.65 -19.36 44.96
C GLY A 636 14.79 -18.46 43.72
N GLU A 637 15.43 -18.93 42.64
CA GLU A 637 15.51 -18.18 41.39
C GLU A 637 14.15 -18.13 40.65
N ILE A 638 13.30 -19.15 40.82
CA ILE A 638 11.95 -19.20 40.27
C ILE A 638 11.05 -18.17 40.97
N ASP A 639 11.10 -18.12 42.29
CA ASP A 639 10.33 -17.15 43.08
C ASP A 639 10.79 -15.72 42.82
N GLU A 640 12.10 -15.52 42.61
CA GLU A 640 12.65 -14.24 42.21
C GLU A 640 12.17 -13.81 40.81
N GLU A 641 12.06 -14.74 39.84
CA GLU A 641 11.46 -14.43 38.54
C GLU A 641 9.96 -14.10 38.64
N ARG A 642 9.19 -14.78 39.50
CA ARG A 642 7.77 -14.44 39.74
C ARG A 642 7.64 -13.02 40.27
N ARG A 643 8.48 -12.66 41.24
CA ARG A 643 8.54 -11.31 41.83
C ARG A 643 8.91 -10.27 40.76
N ARG A 644 9.93 -10.55 39.94
CA ARG A 644 10.38 -9.70 38.82
C ARG A 644 9.27 -9.42 37.81
N ARG A 645 8.50 -10.44 37.42
CA ARG A 645 7.36 -10.28 36.49
C ARG A 645 6.22 -9.46 37.10
N GLY A 646 5.95 -9.63 38.39
CA GLY A 646 4.99 -8.78 39.12
C GLY A 646 5.41 -7.30 39.11
N GLU A 647 6.70 -7.03 39.31
CA GLU A 647 7.27 -5.68 39.29
C GLU A 647 7.24 -5.05 37.89
N MET A 648 7.56 -5.82 36.85
CA MET A 648 7.42 -5.40 35.45
C MET A 648 5.97 -5.06 35.08
N ALA A 649 5.01 -5.89 35.52
CA ALA A 649 3.59 -5.64 35.29
C ALA A 649 3.09 -4.38 36.00
N GLY A 650 3.58 -4.11 37.22
CA GLY A 650 3.34 -2.86 37.94
C GLY A 650 3.89 -1.65 37.19
N LEU A 651 5.16 -1.69 36.77
CA LEU A 651 5.79 -0.60 36.02
C LEU A 651 5.14 -0.34 34.66
N LYS A 652 4.75 -1.39 33.92
CA LYS A 652 4.01 -1.24 32.64
C LYS A 652 2.67 -0.56 32.86
N ARG A 653 1.94 -0.96 33.91
CA ARG A 653 0.67 -0.33 34.30
C ARG A 653 0.84 1.14 34.65
N GLU A 654 1.89 1.50 35.37
CA GLU A 654 2.19 2.89 35.75
C GLU A 654 2.70 3.76 34.60
N LEU A 655 3.44 3.19 33.64
CA LEU A 655 4.04 3.92 32.52
C LEU A 655 3.11 4.09 31.32
N TYR A 656 2.28 3.08 31.05
CA TYR A 656 1.57 2.94 29.77
C TYR A 656 0.08 2.63 29.93
N GLY A 657 -0.43 2.50 31.15
CA GLY A 657 -1.74 1.90 31.38
C GLY A 657 -1.73 0.39 31.17
N VAL A 658 -2.91 -0.24 31.12
CA VAL A 658 -3.03 -1.69 30.97
C VAL A 658 -2.77 -2.07 29.50
N VAL A 659 -1.60 -2.66 29.22
CA VAL A 659 -1.30 -3.30 27.93
C VAL A 659 -1.07 -4.79 28.19
N SER A 660 -1.89 -5.63 27.58
CA SER A 660 -1.87 -7.08 27.68
C SER A 660 -0.71 -7.64 26.83
N GLY A 661 0.32 -8.23 27.46
CA GLY A 661 1.25 -9.12 26.76
C GLY A 661 0.58 -10.46 26.41
N PRO A 662 1.34 -11.45 25.87
CA PRO A 662 0.84 -12.81 25.68
C PRO A 662 0.14 -13.31 26.94
N LEU A 663 -1.01 -13.97 26.79
CA LEU A 663 -1.79 -14.47 27.92
C LEU A 663 -0.99 -15.51 28.72
N GLU A 664 -0.15 -16.30 28.04
CA GLU A 664 0.83 -17.22 28.65
C GLU A 664 1.80 -16.50 29.59
N GLY A 665 2.11 -15.22 29.34
CA GLY A 665 2.98 -14.42 30.18
C GLY A 665 2.29 -13.73 31.36
N ASN A 666 0.96 -13.85 31.47
CA ASN A 666 0.16 -13.18 32.50
C ASN A 666 -0.18 -14.16 33.63
N PRO A 667 0.30 -13.92 34.88
CA PRO A 667 0.04 -14.81 36.02
C PRO A 667 -1.45 -15.04 36.33
N GLU A 668 -2.34 -14.16 35.86
CA GLU A 668 -3.79 -14.35 35.98
C GLU A 668 -4.33 -15.52 35.14
N TRP A 669 -3.55 -16.05 34.20
CA TRP A 669 -3.93 -17.15 33.32
C TRP A 669 -3.17 -18.45 33.59
N ASP A 670 -2.29 -18.49 34.60
CA ASP A 670 -1.45 -19.66 34.94
C ASP A 670 -2.28 -20.93 35.27
N ASP A 671 -3.53 -20.78 35.70
CA ASP A 671 -4.46 -21.87 36.00
C ASP A 671 -5.23 -22.40 34.77
N VAL A 672 -5.15 -21.70 33.63
CA VAL A 672 -5.89 -22.05 32.40
C VAL A 672 -4.95 -22.71 31.40
N VAL A 673 -5.26 -23.95 31.02
CA VAL A 673 -4.55 -24.63 29.93
C VAL A 673 -5.23 -24.28 28.59
N PRO A 674 -4.54 -23.58 27.65
CA PRO A 674 -5.14 -23.16 26.39
C PRO A 674 -5.49 -24.37 25.49
N VAL A 675 -6.60 -24.28 24.75
CA VAL A 675 -7.11 -25.34 23.86
C VAL A 675 -7.03 -24.89 22.41
N ALA A 676 -5.96 -25.28 21.71
CA ALA A 676 -5.70 -24.93 20.32
C ALA A 676 -6.83 -25.34 19.37
N GLN A 677 -7.06 -24.52 18.33
CA GLN A 677 -7.94 -24.88 17.23
C GLN A 677 -7.26 -25.95 16.37
N GLU A 678 -7.83 -27.16 16.37
CA GLU A 678 -7.39 -28.25 15.52
C GLU A 678 -8.20 -28.23 14.22
N GLU A 679 -7.51 -28.11 13.09
CA GLU A 679 -8.11 -28.28 11.76
C GLU A 679 -7.60 -29.58 11.13
N PRO A 680 -8.48 -30.36 10.47
CA PRO A 680 -8.08 -31.62 9.86
C PRO A 680 -7.11 -31.40 8.69
N GLU A 681 -6.23 -32.37 8.47
CA GLU A 681 -5.29 -32.37 7.35
C GLU A 681 -6.05 -32.28 6.02
N GLY A 682 -5.68 -31.31 5.18
CA GLY A 682 -6.39 -31.03 3.91
C GLY A 682 -7.62 -30.12 4.03
N ALA A 683 -7.81 -29.43 5.16
CA ALA A 683 -8.85 -28.41 5.29
C ALA A 683 -8.75 -27.35 4.17
N LEU A 684 -9.86 -27.17 3.45
CA LEU A 684 -9.90 -26.41 2.19
C LEU A 684 -9.73 -24.89 2.37
N ALA A 685 -9.82 -24.37 3.61
CA ALA A 685 -9.82 -22.95 3.92
C ALA A 685 -9.13 -22.64 5.26
N THR A 686 -8.02 -23.32 5.55
CA THR A 686 -7.23 -23.06 6.77
C THR A 686 -6.72 -21.62 6.79
N ILE A 687 -7.04 -20.92 7.88
CA ILE A 687 -6.60 -19.55 8.09
C ILE A 687 -5.30 -19.59 8.88
N ALA A 688 -4.25 -19.00 8.32
CA ALA A 688 -3.00 -18.76 9.04
C ALA A 688 -3.19 -17.59 10.02
N TYR A 689 -3.83 -17.85 11.16
CA TYR A 689 -4.10 -16.83 12.18
C TYR A 689 -2.78 -16.24 12.71
N PRO A 690 -2.73 -14.92 12.98
CA PRO A 690 -1.64 -14.33 13.75
C PRO A 690 -1.48 -15.03 15.11
N GLY A 691 -0.25 -15.21 15.58
CA GLY A 691 0.03 -15.95 16.81
C GLY A 691 -0.73 -15.44 18.04
N GLU A 692 -0.87 -14.11 18.15
CA GLU A 692 -1.65 -13.49 19.22
C GLU A 692 -3.15 -13.85 19.16
N TYR A 693 -3.74 -13.84 17.97
CA TYR A 693 -5.15 -14.23 17.81
C TYR A 693 -5.35 -15.72 18.08
N ALA A 694 -4.44 -16.57 17.58
CA ALA A 694 -4.47 -18.01 17.85
C ALA A 694 -4.34 -18.32 19.35
N GLU A 695 -3.46 -17.62 20.06
CA GLU A 695 -3.31 -17.72 21.51
C GLU A 695 -4.61 -17.32 22.23
N ALA A 696 -5.13 -16.12 21.96
CA ALA A 696 -6.35 -15.62 22.60
C ALA A 696 -7.56 -16.54 22.35
N ILE A 697 -7.71 -17.07 21.14
CA ILE A 697 -8.75 -18.05 20.80
C ILE A 697 -8.55 -19.37 21.54
N SER A 698 -7.30 -19.80 21.75
CA SER A 698 -7.01 -21.03 22.50
C SER A 698 -7.42 -20.90 23.98
N TYR A 699 -7.14 -19.75 24.60
CA TYR A 699 -7.63 -19.44 25.94
C TYR A 699 -9.15 -19.28 25.98
N LEU A 700 -9.75 -18.62 24.97
CA LEU A 700 -11.20 -18.48 24.86
C LEU A 700 -11.89 -19.85 24.85
N ARG A 701 -11.40 -20.79 24.03
CA ARG A 701 -11.93 -22.15 23.96
C ARG A 701 -11.82 -22.86 25.31
N ALA A 702 -10.70 -22.69 26.01
CA ALA A 702 -10.49 -23.27 27.34
C ALA A 702 -11.53 -22.77 28.36
N VAL A 703 -11.71 -21.45 28.48
CA VAL A 703 -12.66 -20.86 29.45
C VAL A 703 -14.12 -21.14 29.06
N MET A 704 -14.43 -21.17 27.77
CA MET A 704 -15.76 -21.52 27.28
C MET A 704 -16.15 -22.97 27.62
N ILE A 705 -15.22 -23.92 27.50
CA ILE A 705 -15.45 -25.33 27.89
C ILE A 705 -15.81 -25.43 29.38
N LYS A 706 -15.14 -24.63 30.22
CA LYS A 706 -15.40 -24.56 31.66
C LYS A 706 -16.60 -23.70 32.03
N LYS A 707 -17.21 -23.00 31.06
CA LYS A 707 -18.26 -22.00 31.27
C LYS A 707 -17.87 -20.98 32.34
N GLU A 708 -16.62 -20.53 32.31
CA GLU A 708 -16.15 -19.54 33.27
C GLU A 708 -16.79 -18.17 32.97
N TYR A 709 -17.33 -17.51 33.98
CA TYR A 709 -17.86 -16.15 33.86
C TYR A 709 -17.14 -15.25 34.86
N SER A 710 -16.09 -14.58 34.39
CA SER A 710 -15.17 -13.80 35.23
C SER A 710 -14.73 -12.50 34.55
N ALA A 711 -14.17 -11.57 35.34
CA ALA A 711 -13.65 -10.31 34.82
C ALA A 711 -12.49 -10.51 33.82
N ARG A 712 -11.68 -11.56 33.99
CA ARG A 712 -10.61 -11.91 33.03
C ARG A 712 -11.18 -12.42 31.71
N CYS A 713 -12.25 -13.22 31.75
CA CYS A 713 -12.95 -13.63 30.53
C CYS A 713 -13.57 -12.43 29.81
N LEU A 714 -14.11 -11.44 30.53
CA LEU A 714 -14.63 -10.22 29.91
C LEU A 714 -13.53 -9.46 29.15
N ARG A 715 -12.36 -9.24 29.77
CA ARG A 715 -11.20 -8.61 29.10
C ARG A 715 -10.68 -9.44 27.92
N LEU A 716 -10.70 -10.77 28.03
CA LEU A 716 -10.34 -11.66 26.93
C LEU A 716 -11.28 -11.47 25.74
N THR A 717 -12.60 -11.41 25.97
CA THR A 717 -13.57 -11.19 24.89
C THR A 717 -13.38 -9.82 24.22
N GLU A 718 -13.09 -8.78 24.99
CA GLU A 718 -12.76 -7.45 24.47
C GLU A 718 -11.54 -7.51 23.55
N ARG A 719 -10.44 -8.13 24.01
CA ARG A 719 -9.22 -8.28 23.19
C ARG A 719 -9.47 -9.04 21.89
N ILE A 720 -10.30 -10.08 21.91
CA ILE A 720 -10.62 -10.85 20.71
C ILE A 720 -11.53 -10.06 19.77
N ILE A 721 -12.45 -9.26 20.31
CA ILE A 721 -13.33 -8.38 19.52
C ILE A 721 -12.50 -7.29 18.81
N GLU A 722 -11.50 -6.70 19.47
CA GLU A 722 -10.56 -5.75 18.84
C GLU A 722 -9.85 -6.37 17.61
N MET A 723 -9.47 -7.65 17.71
CA MET A 723 -8.80 -8.35 16.61
C MET A 723 -9.76 -8.84 15.52
N ASN A 724 -10.96 -9.29 15.91
CA ASN A 724 -11.97 -9.81 15.00
C ASN A 724 -13.40 -9.53 15.53
N PRO A 725 -13.95 -8.34 15.24
CA PRO A 725 -15.27 -7.96 15.72
C PRO A 725 -16.38 -8.77 15.03
N ALA A 726 -16.09 -9.53 13.97
CA ALA A 726 -17.08 -10.37 13.30
C ALA A 726 -17.26 -11.76 13.96
N HIS A 727 -16.46 -12.09 14.98
CA HIS A 727 -16.51 -13.40 15.62
C HIS A 727 -17.74 -13.57 16.53
N TYR A 728 -18.85 -14.02 15.96
CA TYR A 728 -20.15 -14.11 16.65
C TYR A 728 -20.14 -14.92 17.96
N THR A 729 -19.37 -16.00 18.06
CA THR A 729 -19.25 -16.79 19.29
C THR A 729 -18.72 -15.98 20.47
N VAL A 730 -17.77 -15.08 20.24
CA VAL A 730 -17.17 -14.24 21.28
C VAL A 730 -18.20 -13.27 21.84
N TRP A 731 -19.01 -12.66 20.97
CA TRP A 731 -20.09 -11.76 21.37
C TRP A 731 -21.15 -12.45 22.21
N LEU A 732 -21.58 -13.65 21.81
CA LEU A 732 -22.53 -14.44 22.59
C LEU A 732 -21.96 -14.80 23.97
N TYR A 733 -20.68 -15.16 24.03
CA TYR A 733 -20.03 -15.48 25.29
C TYR A 733 -19.83 -14.23 26.17
N ARG A 734 -19.49 -13.08 25.58
CA ARG A 734 -19.41 -11.79 26.28
C ARG A 734 -20.75 -11.40 26.91
N ALA A 735 -21.85 -11.50 26.15
CA ALA A 735 -23.20 -11.27 26.67
C ALA A 735 -23.53 -12.24 27.84
N ALA A 736 -23.18 -13.52 27.70
CA ALA A 736 -23.37 -14.49 28.78
C ALA A 736 -22.59 -14.13 30.04
N ILE A 737 -21.34 -13.65 29.92
CA ILE A 737 -20.53 -13.16 31.05
C ILE A 737 -21.21 -11.98 31.72
N ILE A 738 -21.60 -10.96 30.95
CA ILE A 738 -22.25 -9.73 31.45
C ILE A 738 -23.52 -10.06 32.25
N PHE A 739 -24.39 -10.91 31.69
CA PHE A 739 -25.64 -11.28 32.35
C PHE A 739 -25.43 -12.18 33.56
N ALA A 740 -24.52 -13.16 33.48
CA ALA A 740 -24.22 -14.03 34.61
C ALA A 740 -23.60 -13.26 35.80
N MET A 741 -22.72 -12.29 35.50
CA MET A 741 -22.07 -11.46 36.50
C MET A 741 -22.91 -10.25 36.93
N LYS A 742 -24.05 -10.00 36.27
CA LYS A 742 -24.93 -8.85 36.50
C LYS A 742 -24.18 -7.50 36.42
N LEU A 743 -23.31 -7.37 35.43
CA LEU A 743 -22.58 -6.14 35.20
C LEU A 743 -23.54 -5.02 34.74
N PRO A 744 -23.22 -3.74 35.02
CA PRO A 744 -24.06 -2.63 34.58
C PRO A 744 -24.16 -2.59 33.06
N ILE A 745 -25.37 -2.77 32.51
CA ILE A 745 -25.58 -2.81 31.06
C ILE A 745 -25.22 -1.46 30.41
N LEU A 746 -25.44 -0.35 31.10
CA LEU A 746 -25.10 0.97 30.56
C LEU A 746 -23.59 1.18 30.37
N ASP A 747 -22.76 0.58 31.22
CA ASP A 747 -21.30 0.64 31.06
C ASP A 747 -20.88 -0.14 29.81
N GLU A 748 -21.50 -1.30 29.56
CA GLU A 748 -21.28 -2.06 28.33
C GLU A 748 -21.81 -1.31 27.10
N VAL A 749 -22.95 -0.62 27.19
CA VAL A 749 -23.45 0.22 26.09
C VAL A 749 -22.48 1.35 25.77
N ALA A 750 -21.87 1.97 26.79
CA ALA A 750 -20.86 3.00 26.61
C ALA A 750 -19.60 2.44 25.93
N TRP A 751 -19.08 1.30 26.38
CA TRP A 751 -17.99 0.59 25.72
C TRP A 751 -18.34 0.23 24.26
N LEU A 752 -19.54 -0.32 24.04
CA LEU A 752 -20.00 -0.70 22.70
C LEU A 752 -20.13 0.51 21.77
N ASN A 753 -20.39 1.71 22.27
CA ASN A 753 -20.41 2.93 21.45
C ASN A 753 -19.05 3.18 20.79
N GLU A 754 -17.95 3.01 21.55
CA GLU A 754 -16.59 3.17 21.04
C GLU A 754 -16.30 2.13 19.97
N VAL A 755 -16.55 0.85 20.26
CA VAL A 755 -16.35 -0.26 19.31
C VAL A 755 -17.18 -0.08 18.02
N SER A 756 -18.40 0.45 18.13
CA SER A 756 -19.28 0.69 16.99
C SER A 756 -18.77 1.81 16.07
N LEU A 757 -18.11 2.83 16.62
CA LEU A 757 -17.53 3.94 15.84
C LEU A 757 -16.30 3.49 15.07
N GLU A 758 -15.52 2.56 15.62
CA GLU A 758 -14.37 1.95 14.96
C GLU A 758 -14.79 0.93 13.88
N HIS A 759 -15.95 0.28 14.07
CA HIS A 759 -16.40 -0.83 13.23
C HIS A 759 -17.84 -0.63 12.71
N LEU A 760 -18.05 0.42 11.92
CA LEU A 760 -19.36 0.88 11.46
C LEU A 760 -20.24 -0.22 10.81
N LYS A 761 -19.64 -1.20 10.10
CA LYS A 761 -20.36 -2.21 9.30
C LYS A 761 -20.16 -3.62 9.85
N ASN A 762 -20.79 -3.91 10.98
CA ASN A 762 -20.66 -5.19 11.68
C ASN A 762 -21.99 -5.66 12.28
N TYR A 763 -22.49 -6.83 11.88
CA TYR A 763 -23.76 -7.37 12.39
C TYR A 763 -23.74 -7.71 13.88
N GLN A 764 -22.61 -8.20 14.38
CA GLN A 764 -22.47 -8.70 15.75
C GLN A 764 -22.59 -7.58 16.77
N ILE A 765 -22.04 -6.39 16.48
CA ILE A 765 -22.14 -5.20 17.32
C ILE A 765 -23.61 -4.82 17.54
N TRP A 766 -24.38 -4.69 16.46
CA TRP A 766 -25.78 -4.30 16.53
C TRP A 766 -26.65 -5.39 17.16
N HIS A 767 -26.34 -6.67 16.90
CA HIS A 767 -26.99 -7.78 17.58
C HIS A 767 -26.69 -7.80 19.09
N HIS A 768 -25.45 -7.57 19.50
CA HIS A 768 -25.08 -7.44 20.91
C HIS A 768 -25.82 -6.27 21.56
N ARG A 769 -25.92 -5.14 20.87
CA ARG A 769 -26.71 -3.98 21.33
C ARG A 769 -28.18 -4.33 21.53
N HIS A 770 -28.81 -5.08 20.62
CA HIS A 770 -30.17 -5.59 20.82
C HIS A 770 -30.29 -6.43 22.10
N LEU A 771 -29.36 -7.36 22.35
CA LEU A 771 -29.37 -8.20 23.55
C LEU A 771 -29.27 -7.36 24.83
N LEU A 772 -28.41 -6.33 24.84
CA LEU A 772 -28.26 -5.42 25.96
C LEU A 772 -29.56 -4.63 26.20
N VAL A 773 -30.15 -4.06 25.15
CA VAL A 773 -31.41 -3.30 25.27
C VAL A 773 -32.58 -4.19 25.69
N ASP A 774 -32.70 -5.40 25.13
CA ASP A 774 -33.76 -6.35 25.50
C ASP A 774 -33.69 -6.77 26.97
N ASN A 775 -32.49 -6.81 27.56
CA ASN A 775 -32.30 -7.11 28.98
C ASN A 775 -32.40 -5.87 29.88
N TYR A 776 -32.04 -4.69 29.38
CA TYR A 776 -32.09 -3.44 30.14
C TYR A 776 -33.49 -2.84 30.19
N TYR A 777 -34.23 -2.85 29.07
CA TYR A 777 -35.55 -2.22 28.97
C TYR A 777 -36.54 -2.68 30.07
N PRO A 778 -36.67 -3.97 30.41
CA PRO A 778 -37.55 -4.41 31.50
C PRO A 778 -37.26 -3.75 32.85
N THR A 779 -36.02 -3.30 33.09
CA THR A 779 -35.61 -2.64 34.34
C THR A 779 -36.09 -1.19 34.43
N ILE A 780 -36.33 -0.54 33.29
CA ILE A 780 -36.78 0.85 33.19
C ILE A 780 -38.20 0.99 32.65
N ALA A 781 -38.86 -0.10 32.21
CA ALA A 781 -40.12 -0.06 31.48
C ALA A 781 -41.27 0.65 32.22
N ASN A 782 -41.25 0.67 33.57
CA ASN A 782 -42.25 1.34 34.39
C ASN A 782 -41.89 2.81 34.72
N ASP A 783 -40.76 3.32 34.26
CA ASP A 783 -40.29 4.69 34.43
C ASP A 783 -40.21 5.40 33.07
N ALA A 784 -41.23 6.19 32.78
CA ALA A 784 -41.36 6.88 31.50
C ALA A 784 -40.22 7.89 31.24
N GLU A 785 -39.69 8.54 32.29
CA GLU A 785 -38.59 9.49 32.14
C GLU A 785 -37.27 8.75 31.89
N ALA A 786 -37.04 7.61 32.56
CA ALA A 786 -35.88 6.77 32.28
C ALA A 786 -35.89 6.19 30.85
N VAL A 787 -37.06 5.71 30.37
CA VAL A 787 -37.22 5.25 28.97
C VAL A 787 -36.96 6.38 27.99
N LYS A 788 -37.49 7.57 28.26
CA LYS A 788 -37.27 8.75 27.42
C LYS A 788 -35.80 9.18 27.39
N ALA A 789 -35.15 9.24 28.53
CA ALA A 789 -33.73 9.60 28.63
C ALA A 789 -32.84 8.60 27.89
N PHE A 790 -33.11 7.29 28.06
CA PHE A 790 -32.39 6.23 27.35
C PHE A 790 -32.62 6.29 25.84
N GLY A 791 -33.86 6.48 25.40
CA GLY A 791 -34.20 6.67 23.98
C GLY A 791 -33.48 7.88 23.37
N ALA A 792 -33.41 8.99 24.10
CA ALA A 792 -32.69 10.18 23.67
C ALA A 792 -31.18 9.93 23.53
N SER A 793 -30.56 9.21 24.48
CA SER A 793 -29.14 8.85 24.38
C SER A 793 -28.86 7.92 23.21
N GLU A 794 -29.72 6.93 22.97
CA GLU A 794 -29.58 6.03 21.82
C GLU A 794 -29.70 6.80 20.50
N ILE A 795 -30.75 7.63 20.34
CA ILE A 795 -30.94 8.44 19.12
C ILE A 795 -29.74 9.35 18.88
N ALA A 796 -29.20 10.00 19.91
CA ALA A 796 -28.03 10.86 19.79
C ALA A 796 -26.80 10.08 19.27
N PHE A 797 -26.60 8.87 19.78
CA PHE A 797 -25.53 7.98 19.33
C PHE A 797 -25.73 7.49 17.89
N LEU A 798 -26.96 7.08 17.51
CA LEU A 798 -27.24 6.68 16.13
C LEU A 798 -27.03 7.84 15.14
N GLN A 799 -27.35 9.07 15.55
CA GLN A 799 -27.06 10.27 14.76
C GLN A 799 -25.56 10.49 14.58
N GLN A 800 -24.73 10.19 15.60
CA GLN A 800 -23.28 10.25 15.46
C GLN A 800 -22.79 9.29 14.39
N ILE A 801 -23.24 8.03 14.41
CA ILE A 801 -22.85 7.05 13.37
C ILE A 801 -23.37 7.44 11.99
N LEU A 802 -24.62 7.94 11.89
CA LEU A 802 -25.20 8.35 10.61
C LEU A 802 -24.54 9.60 10.03
N ARG A 803 -23.78 10.39 10.79
CA ARG A 803 -22.96 11.47 10.23
C ARG A 803 -21.75 10.94 9.45
N GLU A 804 -21.20 9.80 9.89
CA GLU A 804 -20.08 9.13 9.22
C GLU A 804 -20.56 8.30 8.01
N ASP A 805 -21.67 7.56 8.17
CA ASP A 805 -22.31 6.80 7.09
C ASP A 805 -23.84 6.96 7.14
N THR A 806 -24.35 7.93 6.39
CA THR A 806 -25.79 8.27 6.32
C THR A 806 -26.67 7.12 5.81
N LYS A 807 -26.09 6.08 5.23
CA LYS A 807 -26.78 4.94 4.63
C LYS A 807 -26.45 3.62 5.32
N ASN A 808 -25.87 3.66 6.52
CA ASN A 808 -25.55 2.47 7.29
C ASN A 808 -26.80 1.62 7.60
N TYR A 809 -26.92 0.49 6.92
CA TYR A 809 -28.10 -0.37 6.99
C TYR A 809 -28.36 -0.90 8.41
N HIS A 810 -27.30 -1.24 9.15
CA HIS A 810 -27.44 -1.80 10.50
C HIS A 810 -28.02 -0.77 11.46
N VAL A 811 -27.55 0.49 11.36
CA VAL A 811 -28.05 1.59 12.17
C VAL A 811 -29.52 1.85 11.88
N TRP A 812 -29.90 1.90 10.60
CA TRP A 812 -31.30 2.11 10.22
C TRP A 812 -32.20 0.98 10.72
N SER A 813 -31.77 -0.28 10.58
CA SER A 813 -32.50 -1.43 11.12
C SER A 813 -32.65 -1.37 12.64
N TYR A 814 -31.57 -1.04 13.36
CA TYR A 814 -31.58 -0.92 14.81
C TYR A 814 -32.43 0.27 15.28
N ARG A 815 -32.41 1.39 14.54
CA ARG A 815 -33.24 2.56 14.79
C ARG A 815 -34.72 2.22 14.69
N SER A 816 -35.14 1.46 13.68
CA SER A 816 -36.54 0.98 13.58
C SER A 816 -36.92 0.09 14.76
N TYR A 817 -36.05 -0.84 15.16
CA TYR A 817 -36.25 -1.65 16.36
C TYR A 817 -36.39 -0.79 17.62
N LEU A 818 -35.57 0.25 17.82
CA LEU A 818 -35.66 1.10 18.99
C LEU A 818 -36.98 1.87 19.04
N VAL A 819 -37.46 2.35 17.90
CA VAL A 819 -38.77 3.00 17.80
C VAL A 819 -39.88 2.05 18.27
N GLU A 820 -39.87 0.80 17.81
CA GLU A 820 -40.82 -0.22 18.25
C GLU A 820 -40.66 -0.58 19.73
N LYS A 821 -39.42 -0.84 20.16
CA LYS A 821 -39.09 -1.35 21.49
C LYS A 821 -39.37 -0.35 22.60
N LEU A 822 -39.04 0.92 22.37
CA LEU A 822 -39.17 2.01 23.34
C LEU A 822 -40.44 2.85 23.11
N GLY A 823 -41.20 2.59 22.04
CA GLY A 823 -42.43 3.31 21.72
C GLY A 823 -42.21 4.75 21.26
N LEU A 824 -41.12 5.02 20.51
CA LEU A 824 -40.68 6.39 20.15
C LEU A 824 -41.37 6.97 18.91
N TRP A 825 -42.59 6.52 18.61
CA TRP A 825 -43.31 6.85 17.37
C TRP A 825 -43.64 8.34 17.22
N ASP A 826 -44.04 8.99 18.30
CA ASP A 826 -44.52 10.39 18.29
C ASP A 826 -43.49 11.37 18.87
N VAL A 827 -42.21 10.97 18.89
CA VAL A 827 -41.12 11.79 19.44
C VAL A 827 -40.68 12.81 18.37
N PRO A 828 -40.87 14.12 18.58
CA PRO A 828 -40.55 15.13 17.58
C PRO A 828 -39.08 15.12 17.16
N GLU A 829 -38.18 14.80 18.09
CA GLU A 829 -36.75 14.71 17.86
C GLU A 829 -36.40 13.68 16.78
N GLU A 830 -37.15 12.58 16.71
CA GLU A 830 -36.94 11.52 15.73
C GLU A 830 -37.35 12.00 14.34
N LEU A 831 -38.59 12.49 14.18
CA LEU A 831 -39.07 13.01 12.89
C LEU A 831 -38.21 14.18 12.40
N ASN A 832 -37.87 15.13 13.28
CA ASN A 832 -37.02 16.29 12.96
C ASN A 832 -35.59 15.87 12.55
N ALA A 833 -35.08 14.76 13.09
CA ALA A 833 -33.79 14.24 12.66
C ALA A 833 -33.86 13.67 11.25
N ILE A 834 -34.95 12.97 10.91
CA ILE A 834 -35.17 12.43 9.55
C ILE A 834 -35.39 13.55 8.54
N GLU A 835 -36.16 14.57 8.89
CA GLU A 835 -36.38 15.75 8.04
C GLU A 835 -35.07 16.45 7.74
N ARG A 836 -34.24 16.72 8.76
CA ARG A 836 -32.90 17.29 8.55
C ARG A 836 -32.04 16.44 7.62
N MET A 837 -32.06 15.11 7.77
CA MET A 837 -31.31 14.22 6.88
C MET A 837 -31.81 14.27 5.43
N ILE A 838 -33.12 14.42 5.22
CA ILE A 838 -33.72 14.59 3.89
C ILE A 838 -33.44 16.00 3.33
N ASP A 839 -33.40 17.03 4.17
CA ASP A 839 -33.07 18.39 3.76
C ASP A 839 -31.59 18.51 3.37
N ASP A 840 -30.70 17.87 4.12
CA ASP A 840 -29.27 17.81 3.84
C ASP A 840 -28.96 16.97 2.58
N ASP A 841 -29.60 15.80 2.44
CA ASP A 841 -29.53 14.97 1.23
C ASP A 841 -30.91 14.39 0.87
N VAL A 842 -31.60 15.08 -0.04
CA VAL A 842 -32.91 14.66 -0.55
C VAL A 842 -32.87 13.28 -1.24
N ARG A 843 -31.69 12.79 -1.65
CA ARG A 843 -31.49 11.47 -2.27
C ARG A 843 -31.25 10.36 -1.25
N ASN A 844 -31.26 10.67 0.05
CA ASN A 844 -31.07 9.66 1.09
C ASN A 844 -32.30 8.75 1.22
N ASN A 845 -32.31 7.67 0.43
CA ASN A 845 -33.41 6.71 0.42
C ASN A 845 -33.68 6.06 1.79
N SER A 846 -32.66 5.88 2.62
CA SER A 846 -32.82 5.29 3.95
C SER A 846 -33.63 6.22 4.87
N ALA A 847 -33.36 7.53 4.82
CA ALA A 847 -34.15 8.52 5.57
C ALA A 847 -35.61 8.57 5.07
N TRP A 848 -35.85 8.52 3.75
CA TRP A 848 -37.20 8.40 3.19
C TRP A 848 -37.93 7.13 3.63
N SER A 849 -37.21 6.01 3.66
CA SER A 849 -37.77 4.72 4.05
C SER A 849 -38.11 4.70 5.55
N HIS A 850 -37.25 5.28 6.39
CA HIS A 850 -37.50 5.42 7.83
C HIS A 850 -38.62 6.42 8.13
N ARG A 851 -38.73 7.52 7.37
CA ARG A 851 -39.90 8.42 7.45
C ARG A 851 -41.19 7.67 7.19
N PHE A 852 -41.22 6.87 6.12
CA PHE A 852 -42.40 6.08 5.76
C PHE A 852 -42.75 5.09 6.88
N PHE A 853 -41.75 4.40 7.42
CA PHE A 853 -41.90 3.50 8.56
C PHE A 853 -42.47 4.22 9.80
N LEU A 854 -41.86 5.32 10.22
CA LEU A 854 -42.23 6.06 11.42
C LEU A 854 -43.69 6.53 11.37
N ILE A 855 -44.14 6.97 10.18
CA ILE A 855 -45.50 7.46 9.97
C ILE A 855 -46.44 6.26 9.80
N PHE A 856 -46.25 5.41 8.79
CA PHE A 856 -47.27 4.44 8.41
C PHE A 856 -47.20 3.10 9.16
N SER A 857 -46.27 2.96 10.12
CA SER A 857 -46.19 1.81 11.03
C SER A 857 -46.48 2.17 12.48
N ASN A 858 -46.86 3.42 12.78
CA ASN A 858 -47.24 3.84 14.12
C ASN A 858 -48.51 3.10 14.59
N PRO A 859 -48.48 2.33 15.69
CA PRO A 859 -49.62 1.54 16.15
C PRO A 859 -50.89 2.35 16.44
N LYS A 860 -50.79 3.67 16.66
CA LYS A 860 -51.96 4.55 16.83
C LYS A 860 -52.84 4.64 15.59
N HIS A 861 -52.25 4.44 14.42
CA HIS A 861 -52.91 4.72 13.15
C HIS A 861 -52.41 3.83 12.01
N SER A 862 -52.08 2.58 12.35
CA SER A 862 -51.75 1.50 11.42
C SER A 862 -52.37 0.18 11.87
N THR A 863 -52.67 -0.68 10.90
CA THR A 863 -53.24 -2.01 11.13
C THR A 863 -52.14 -3.06 11.03
N LYS A 864 -51.97 -3.87 12.08
CA LYS A 864 -50.95 -4.93 12.12
C LYS A 864 -51.15 -5.94 10.98
N GLY A 865 -50.09 -6.18 10.21
CA GLY A 865 -50.07 -7.17 9.13
C GLY A 865 -50.45 -6.64 7.75
N VAL A 866 -50.91 -5.39 7.62
CA VAL A 866 -51.12 -4.74 6.32
C VAL A 866 -49.76 -4.39 5.71
N ALA A 867 -49.51 -4.82 4.47
CA ALA A 867 -48.23 -4.58 3.83
C ALA A 867 -47.97 -3.07 3.57
N ALA A 868 -46.71 -2.70 3.37
CA ALA A 868 -46.35 -1.33 2.97
C ALA A 868 -46.91 -0.95 1.58
N THR A 869 -47.18 -1.95 0.74
CA THR A 869 -47.71 -1.81 -0.62
C THR A 869 -49.23 -1.95 -0.69
N GLU A 870 -49.93 -1.91 0.44
CA GLU A 870 -51.38 -2.06 0.53
C GLU A 870 -52.01 -0.87 1.24
N HIS A 871 -53.28 -0.60 0.91
CA HIS A 871 -54.06 0.41 1.60
C HIS A 871 -54.31 -0.02 3.06
N ASP A 872 -54.08 0.92 3.97
CA ASP A 872 -54.43 0.77 5.37
C ASP A 872 -55.56 1.75 5.74
N PRO A 873 -56.78 1.26 6.02
CA PRO A 873 -57.89 2.11 6.42
C PRO A 873 -57.65 2.89 7.72
N ALA A 874 -56.68 2.47 8.54
CA ALA A 874 -56.32 3.18 9.77
C ALA A 874 -55.46 4.43 9.53
N ALA A 875 -54.92 4.63 8.33
CA ALA A 875 -54.11 5.80 7.99
C ALA A 875 -54.97 7.08 7.91
N PRO A 876 -54.75 8.10 8.76
CA PRO A 876 -55.59 9.29 8.83
C PRO A 876 -55.45 10.15 7.57
N ALA A 877 -56.58 10.69 7.08
CA ALA A 877 -56.61 11.46 5.84
C ALA A 877 -55.72 12.72 5.89
N ASP A 878 -55.70 13.41 7.02
CA ASP A 878 -54.88 14.61 7.26
C ASP A 878 -53.37 14.30 7.24
N ILE A 879 -52.95 13.15 7.78
CA ILE A 879 -51.55 12.69 7.72
C ILE A 879 -51.18 12.37 6.26
N VAL A 880 -52.05 11.66 5.54
CA VAL A 880 -51.82 11.35 4.12
C VAL A 880 -51.65 12.63 3.30
N ASP A 881 -52.55 13.61 3.49
CA ASP A 881 -52.51 14.87 2.75
C ASP A 881 -51.23 15.69 3.08
N ARG A 882 -50.81 15.71 4.35
CA ARG A 882 -49.53 16.30 4.79
C ARG A 882 -48.33 15.64 4.11
N GLU A 883 -48.28 14.31 4.09
CA GLU A 883 -47.15 13.57 3.51
C GLU A 883 -47.09 13.65 1.98
N VAL A 884 -48.25 13.75 1.30
CA VAL A 884 -48.31 14.07 -0.13
C VAL A 884 -47.72 15.46 -0.39
N ALA A 885 -48.10 16.47 0.40
CA ALA A 885 -47.57 17.82 0.26
C ALA A 885 -46.05 17.87 0.49
N TYR A 886 -45.56 17.20 1.54
CA TYR A 886 -44.14 17.08 1.85
C TYR A 886 -43.36 16.42 0.69
N ALA A 887 -43.86 15.31 0.15
CA ALA A 887 -43.22 14.64 -0.97
C ALA A 887 -43.14 15.54 -2.21
N LYS A 888 -44.24 16.24 -2.55
CA LYS A 888 -44.29 17.20 -3.67
C LYS A 888 -43.26 18.31 -3.51
N GLU A 889 -43.15 18.90 -2.31
CA GLU A 889 -42.15 19.92 -2.00
C GLU A 889 -40.72 19.43 -2.31
N LYS A 890 -40.37 18.23 -1.82
CA LYS A 890 -39.02 17.68 -2.00
C LYS A 890 -38.74 17.19 -3.43
N ILE A 891 -39.77 16.75 -4.17
CA ILE A 891 -39.65 16.40 -5.60
C ILE A 891 -39.20 17.63 -6.41
N VAL A 892 -39.75 18.81 -6.14
CA VAL A 892 -39.41 20.04 -6.88
C VAL A 892 -37.93 20.39 -6.74
N LEU A 893 -37.32 20.11 -5.58
CA LEU A 893 -35.89 20.36 -5.33
C LEU A 893 -34.97 19.47 -6.19
N ALA A 894 -35.39 18.24 -6.48
CA ALA A 894 -34.62 17.30 -7.30
C ALA A 894 -35.56 16.41 -8.14
N PRO A 895 -36.09 16.91 -9.27
CA PRO A 895 -37.13 16.22 -10.02
C PRO A 895 -36.73 14.84 -10.53
N GLN A 896 -35.44 14.63 -10.82
CA GLN A 896 -34.90 13.35 -11.29
C GLN A 896 -34.46 12.40 -10.16
N ASN A 897 -34.74 12.71 -8.89
CA ASN A 897 -34.44 11.85 -7.75
C ASN A 897 -35.57 10.86 -7.49
N GLN A 898 -35.30 9.56 -7.59
CA GLN A 898 -36.31 8.51 -7.46
C GLN A 898 -36.92 8.38 -6.05
N SER A 899 -36.17 8.66 -4.98
CA SER A 899 -36.63 8.41 -3.60
C SER A 899 -37.94 9.12 -3.23
N PRO A 900 -38.10 10.44 -3.41
CA PRO A 900 -39.35 11.12 -3.09
C PRO A 900 -40.51 10.73 -4.03
N TRP A 901 -40.24 10.30 -5.27
CA TRP A 901 -41.28 9.73 -6.15
C TRP A 901 -41.80 8.38 -5.64
N ASN A 902 -40.88 7.50 -5.21
CA ASN A 902 -41.26 6.22 -4.59
C ASN A 902 -42.02 6.45 -3.28
N TYR A 903 -41.59 7.42 -2.47
CA TYR A 903 -42.28 7.81 -1.25
C TYR A 903 -43.71 8.31 -1.53
N LEU A 904 -43.87 9.23 -2.50
CA LEU A 904 -45.19 9.73 -2.91
C LEU A 904 -46.12 8.59 -3.33
N ARG A 905 -45.64 7.65 -4.15
CA ARG A 905 -46.40 6.46 -4.55
C ARG A 905 -46.82 5.63 -3.35
N GLY A 906 -45.89 5.37 -2.42
CA GLY A 906 -46.16 4.64 -1.18
C GLY A 906 -47.25 5.31 -0.34
N VAL A 907 -47.16 6.63 -0.14
CA VAL A 907 -48.16 7.42 0.63
C VAL A 907 -49.55 7.32 0.00
N LEU A 908 -49.65 7.46 -1.33
CA LEU A 908 -50.93 7.37 -2.05
C LEU A 908 -51.55 5.98 -1.90
N VAL A 909 -50.76 4.92 -2.08
CA VAL A 909 -51.23 3.54 -1.90
C VAL A 909 -51.70 3.30 -0.47
N LYS A 910 -50.87 3.66 0.52
CA LYS A 910 -51.20 3.45 1.94
C LYS A 910 -52.47 4.20 2.35
N GLY A 911 -52.62 5.45 1.88
CA GLY A 911 -53.81 6.29 2.11
C GLY A 911 -55.02 5.98 1.22
N GLY A 912 -54.96 4.97 0.35
CA GLY A 912 -56.06 4.59 -0.54
C GLY A 912 -56.43 5.69 -1.55
N ARG A 913 -55.48 6.55 -1.92
CA ARG A 913 -55.67 7.66 -2.87
C ARG A 913 -55.38 7.19 -4.30
N LYS A 914 -56.22 7.62 -5.24
CA LYS A 914 -55.97 7.42 -6.68
C LYS A 914 -54.71 8.14 -7.12
N LEU A 915 -53.91 7.54 -8.01
CA LEU A 915 -52.71 8.21 -8.55
C LEU A 915 -53.09 9.45 -9.36
N ALA A 916 -54.27 9.43 -10.00
CA ALA A 916 -54.84 10.58 -10.69
C ALA A 916 -54.96 11.85 -9.82
N SER A 917 -54.97 11.75 -8.49
CA SER A 917 -55.02 12.91 -7.58
C SER A 917 -53.77 13.81 -7.64
N VAL A 918 -52.66 13.31 -8.20
CA VAL A 918 -51.41 14.09 -8.35
C VAL A 918 -51.06 14.41 -9.80
N GLU A 919 -51.95 14.15 -10.75
CA GLU A 919 -51.71 14.35 -12.18
C GLU A 919 -51.28 15.77 -12.53
N GLU A 920 -51.97 16.80 -12.02
CA GLU A 920 -51.63 18.20 -12.29
C GLU A 920 -50.18 18.52 -11.90
N PHE A 921 -49.75 18.01 -10.74
CA PHE A 921 -48.38 18.16 -10.27
C PHE A 921 -47.38 17.42 -11.17
N VAL A 922 -47.70 16.18 -11.56
CA VAL A 922 -46.85 15.35 -12.43
C VAL A 922 -46.66 15.98 -13.82
N LEU A 923 -47.73 16.55 -14.38
CA LEU A 923 -47.69 17.24 -15.67
C LEU A 923 -46.76 18.46 -15.67
N GLY A 924 -46.52 19.07 -14.51
CA GLY A 924 -45.60 20.21 -14.37
C GLY A 924 -44.15 19.90 -14.74
N PHE A 925 -43.76 18.63 -14.84
CA PHE A 925 -42.38 18.20 -15.13
C PHE A 925 -42.12 17.90 -16.61
N MET A 926 -43.12 18.11 -17.49
CA MET A 926 -42.95 17.86 -18.91
C MET A 926 -43.76 18.81 -19.78
N THR A 927 -43.23 19.17 -20.94
CA THR A 927 -43.95 19.96 -21.94
C THR A 927 -43.83 19.34 -23.33
N ARG A 928 -44.92 19.43 -24.11
CA ARG A 928 -44.96 19.01 -25.52
C ARG A 928 -44.48 17.56 -25.76
N LEU A 929 -44.83 16.64 -24.85
CA LEU A 929 -44.47 15.22 -24.91
C LEU A 929 -44.85 14.61 -26.28
N GLY A 930 -43.92 13.89 -26.90
CA GLY A 930 -44.13 13.24 -28.20
C GLY A 930 -43.95 14.15 -29.42
N THR A 931 -43.53 15.41 -29.23
CA THR A 931 -43.14 16.31 -30.34
C THR A 931 -41.61 16.40 -30.45
N GLU A 932 -41.09 16.96 -31.55
CA GLU A 932 -39.65 17.24 -31.72
C GLU A 932 -39.11 18.22 -30.65
N SER A 933 -39.99 19.05 -30.09
CA SER A 933 -39.68 20.06 -29.06
C SER A 933 -40.02 19.61 -27.63
N GLU A 934 -40.17 18.29 -27.41
CA GLU A 934 -40.48 17.73 -26.09
C GLU A 934 -39.39 18.07 -25.06
N ASP A 935 -39.83 18.35 -23.85
CA ASP A 935 -38.95 18.62 -22.72
C ASP A 935 -39.49 17.86 -21.51
N VAL A 936 -38.68 16.97 -20.93
CA VAL A 936 -39.03 16.15 -19.78
C VAL A 936 -37.94 16.35 -18.73
N THR A 937 -38.31 17.01 -17.64
CA THR A 937 -37.40 17.31 -16.52
C THR A 937 -37.28 16.16 -15.52
N SER A 938 -38.21 15.18 -15.58
CA SER A 938 -38.19 13.99 -14.75
C SER A 938 -38.74 12.76 -15.48
N SER A 939 -37.90 11.74 -15.68
CA SER A 939 -38.34 10.44 -16.21
C SER A 939 -39.21 9.68 -15.20
N HIS A 940 -39.06 9.94 -13.90
CA HIS A 940 -39.93 9.38 -12.86
C HIS A 940 -41.34 9.96 -12.88
N ALA A 941 -41.47 11.26 -13.19
CA ALA A 941 -42.77 11.88 -13.46
C ALA A 941 -43.45 11.22 -14.68
N LEU A 942 -42.68 10.97 -15.75
CA LEU A 942 -43.19 10.32 -16.97
C LEU A 942 -43.65 8.87 -16.73
N ASP A 943 -42.92 8.12 -15.89
CA ASP A 943 -43.31 6.78 -15.43
C ASP A 943 -44.61 6.81 -14.61
N LEU A 944 -44.73 7.73 -13.63
CA LEU A 944 -45.96 7.89 -12.85
C LEU A 944 -47.14 8.33 -13.73
N LEU A 945 -46.90 9.20 -14.71
CA LEU A 945 -47.93 9.63 -15.64
C LEU A 945 -48.47 8.48 -16.51
N ALA A 946 -47.61 7.55 -16.91
CA ALA A 946 -48.04 6.34 -17.63
C ALA A 946 -49.03 5.51 -16.79
N GLU A 947 -48.79 5.39 -15.48
CA GLU A 947 -49.71 4.71 -14.55
C GLU A 947 -51.00 5.48 -14.34
N ILE A 948 -50.95 6.81 -14.21
CA ILE A 948 -52.14 7.66 -14.09
C ILE A 948 -53.04 7.51 -15.32
N TYR A 949 -52.47 7.54 -16.53
CA TYR A 949 -53.24 7.33 -17.75
C TYR A 949 -53.81 5.92 -17.84
N ALA A 950 -53.05 4.90 -17.43
CA ALA A 950 -53.56 3.54 -17.34
C ALA A 950 -54.72 3.41 -16.34
N GLU A 951 -54.63 4.02 -15.14
CA GLU A 951 -55.70 4.05 -14.12
C GLU A 951 -56.98 4.71 -14.66
N LYS A 952 -56.84 5.73 -15.52
CA LYS A 952 -57.95 6.40 -16.20
C LYS A 952 -58.50 5.66 -17.42
N GLY A 953 -57.86 4.57 -17.84
CA GLY A 953 -58.21 3.83 -19.06
C GLY A 953 -57.69 4.44 -20.37
N ASP A 954 -56.83 5.47 -20.31
CA ASP A 954 -56.23 6.09 -21.50
C ASP A 954 -54.97 5.34 -21.94
N LYS A 955 -55.18 4.21 -22.59
CA LYS A 955 -54.10 3.33 -23.04
C LYS A 955 -53.16 4.03 -24.04
N VAL A 956 -53.69 4.92 -24.89
CA VAL A 956 -52.91 5.60 -25.93
C VAL A 956 -51.87 6.52 -25.30
N ARG A 957 -52.27 7.39 -24.37
CA ARG A 957 -51.31 8.28 -23.70
C ARG A 957 -50.38 7.53 -22.76
N ALA A 958 -50.84 6.46 -22.10
CA ALA A 958 -49.97 5.60 -21.31
C ALA A 958 -48.88 4.95 -22.17
N GLN A 959 -49.23 4.39 -23.33
CA GLN A 959 -48.27 3.81 -24.27
C GLN A 959 -47.29 4.85 -24.83
N LEU A 960 -47.75 6.08 -25.08
CA LEU A 960 -46.86 7.17 -25.51
C LEU A 960 -45.80 7.45 -24.44
N CYS A 961 -46.18 7.57 -23.17
CA CYS A 961 -45.25 7.79 -22.07
C CYS A 961 -44.19 6.68 -21.97
N LEU A 962 -44.63 5.41 -22.00
CA LEU A 962 -43.73 4.26 -21.94
C LEU A 962 -42.79 4.19 -23.16
N THR A 963 -43.28 4.53 -24.34
CA THR A 963 -42.47 4.58 -25.57
C THR A 963 -41.40 5.65 -25.45
N ARG A 964 -41.73 6.87 -24.98
CA ARG A 964 -40.74 7.94 -24.78
C ARG A 964 -39.71 7.60 -23.70
N LEU A 965 -40.09 6.85 -22.66
CA LEU A 965 -39.14 6.31 -21.67
C LEU A 965 -38.16 5.33 -22.33
N ALA A 966 -38.65 4.38 -23.12
CA ALA A 966 -37.82 3.39 -23.80
C ALA A 966 -36.85 4.00 -24.83
N GLU A 967 -37.34 4.96 -25.61
CA GLU A 967 -36.61 5.50 -26.76
C GLU A 967 -35.69 6.67 -26.42
N LYS A 968 -36.04 7.49 -25.41
CA LYS A 968 -35.35 8.76 -25.17
C LYS A 968 -34.93 8.97 -23.72
N TRP A 969 -35.85 8.85 -22.77
CA TRP A 969 -35.65 9.39 -21.42
C TRP A 969 -35.13 8.40 -20.38
N ASP A 970 -35.14 7.09 -20.67
CA ASP A 970 -34.67 6.05 -19.76
C ASP A 970 -34.30 4.73 -20.49
N GLN A 971 -33.41 4.87 -21.48
CA GLN A 971 -33.03 3.80 -22.41
C GLN A 971 -32.39 2.59 -21.70
N ILE A 972 -31.75 2.78 -20.55
CA ILE A 972 -31.16 1.69 -19.75
C ILE A 972 -32.21 0.64 -19.35
N ARG A 973 -33.48 1.05 -19.21
CA ARG A 973 -34.63 0.19 -18.91
C ARG A 973 -35.55 -0.01 -20.11
N ALA A 974 -35.10 0.22 -21.35
CA ALA A 974 -35.93 0.09 -22.55
C ALA A 974 -36.68 -1.26 -22.62
N GLY A 975 -36.00 -2.38 -22.32
CA GLY A 975 -36.63 -3.70 -22.29
C GLY A 975 -37.76 -3.83 -21.24
N TYR A 976 -37.63 -3.16 -20.10
CA TYR A 976 -38.67 -3.10 -19.06
C TYR A 976 -39.87 -2.26 -19.51
N TRP A 977 -39.63 -1.11 -20.14
CA TRP A 977 -40.70 -0.25 -20.66
C TRP A 977 -41.48 -0.90 -21.79
N GLU A 978 -40.80 -1.60 -22.70
CA GLU A 978 -41.43 -2.40 -23.75
C GLU A 978 -42.26 -3.55 -23.17
N TRP A 979 -41.77 -4.21 -22.11
CA TRP A 979 -42.55 -5.21 -21.39
C TRP A 979 -43.80 -4.61 -20.74
N ARG A 980 -43.66 -3.47 -20.04
CA ARG A 980 -44.80 -2.75 -19.45
C ARG A 980 -45.84 -2.32 -20.48
N LYS A 981 -45.38 -1.87 -21.65
CA LYS A 981 -46.25 -1.49 -22.77
C LYS A 981 -47.08 -2.69 -23.25
N LYS A 982 -46.46 -3.88 -23.38
CA LYS A 982 -47.18 -5.13 -23.69
C LYS A 982 -48.18 -5.54 -22.60
N CYS A 983 -47.92 -5.24 -21.33
CA CYS A 983 -48.87 -5.51 -20.26
C CYS A 983 -50.15 -4.64 -20.36
N LEU A 984 -50.06 -3.43 -20.89
CA LEU A 984 -51.25 -2.58 -21.14
C LEU A 984 -52.18 -3.12 -22.23
N GLU A 985 -51.69 -4.03 -23.08
CA GLU A 985 -52.46 -4.67 -24.16
C GLU A 985 -53.20 -5.94 -23.68
N LYS A 986 -52.79 -6.51 -22.54
CA LYS A 986 -53.34 -7.75 -21.97
C LYS A 986 -54.48 -7.52 -20.97
N VAL A 987 -54.61 -6.30 -20.47
CA VAL A 987 -55.73 -5.76 -19.67
C VAL A 987 -56.54 -4.89 -20.62
#